data_AF-A0A9N9ALW9-F1
#
_entry.id   AF-A0A9N9ALW9-F1
#
_cell.length_a   1.000
_cell.length_b   1.000
_cell.length_c   1.000
_cell.angle_alpha   90.00
_cell.angle_beta   90.00
_cell.angle_gamma   90.00
#
_symmetry.space_group_name_H-M   'P 1'
#
loop_
_entity.id
_entity.type
_entity.pdbx_description
1 polymer ?
#
loop_
_entity_poly.entity_id
_entity_poly.type
_entity_poly.pdbx_seq_one_letter_code
_entity_poly.pdbx_strand_id
1 'polypeptide(L)'
;MEYCEKKTLHDVIEEGISEEEGWRLFRQIVEGLVHIHSQGMIHRDLKPSNIFLDANGDVKIGDFGLATTNAPLIDITAPQVQNYQSYEYAPAQDESLTAGVGTALYVSPEIAANSHNLSRYNAKVDIYSLGIIFFEICYNFSTEMERRTTIMDLRRTEIVFPKEFPCEKLKNQEAIIRWCLQHNPKDRPTSMELLRCEYMPPKMEDEYIQESVRTIANPNNPYYQKLMAALFTQQSDKHKDYTYDYNSGHSDFAAYNEITYSKVRDHMVKIFRRHGAIELNAPLLMPKTDLYKEDREAVYLLDAEGAIIQLPFDLTVPFARYIGRHNITDIKRYVFGKVYRTNPVGGQPRVFAEVDFDIVHSTNTCSMIPEAEVLKVVDEIIEEFPLSNAGDYCFYVTHANIIDAIFDCCRVPCDIRRGVCSVLSKLGKVSTGQIRKQLMVEYQLPRSICDELELFDFRGELETVYKKLEKLVPVEPMRTRIKDAVRELKTLSAYLKDLGVHRQLVFVPLLIHNHHYYKNGIIFQVLQDNNRKDESILAAGGRYDSLIQQFRYPIGFAGGLTGRKQIFAVGVNIAVQKIINACVHHQACFTKNSAGRNVDEEKSYGIWMPKKCDIYVASLGKVQLAERLEVVRELWSHNIKADFMYEDGTYLTPEMLIHNCRHQGINWIAILRHKSQDHYNKSGNSRDSGISVKVKNVLRKTEIEVPRSELCMYLSSEIQDQMRIDQVSGARMHRHHSISQSDQLLSSDFIPANQSTSTESSAHYSNLPVTIVSLQSNKKMKHKQKQLLIDKAHLNINTIIDDIKSGNVPIMALDINKELLKKLSNCYVLEDDSFKKVLDAVPANYREYMIQIRDVLKKHHKHGHKHVWLYSHKDDYGLLYQFES
;
A
#
# COMPACT_ATOMS: atom_id res chain seq x y z
N MET A 1 52.87 -20.30 7.12
CA MET A 1 52.24 -21.47 7.74
C MET A 1 51.52 -20.99 8.98
N GLU A 2 50.23 -21.27 9.07
CA GLU A 2 49.39 -21.01 10.24
C GLU A 2 49.58 -22.18 11.23
N TYR A 3 49.62 -21.91 12.54
CA TYR A 3 49.79 -22.95 13.56
C TYR A 3 48.43 -23.55 13.91
N CYS A 4 48.17 -24.78 13.48
CA CYS A 4 46.96 -25.54 13.86
C CYS A 4 47.20 -26.24 15.20
N GLU A 5 46.38 -25.95 16.21
CA GLU A 5 46.51 -26.53 17.55
C GLU A 5 46.08 -28.01 17.58
N LYS A 6 47.05 -28.89 17.28
CA LYS A 6 47.23 -30.28 17.77
C LYS A 6 46.29 -31.43 17.36
N LYS A 7 45.34 -31.29 16.41
CA LYS A 7 44.63 -32.47 15.86
C LYS A 7 44.60 -32.51 14.34
N THR A 8 44.96 -33.67 13.79
CA THR A 8 44.73 -34.04 12.39
C THR A 8 43.36 -34.72 12.25
N LEU A 9 42.85 -34.83 11.03
CA LEU A 9 41.63 -35.58 10.76
C LEU A 9 41.79 -37.06 11.17
N HIS A 10 43.02 -37.60 11.11
CA HIS A 10 43.30 -38.95 11.61
C HIS A 10 42.95 -39.10 13.10
N ASP A 11 43.41 -38.16 13.93
CA ASP A 11 43.15 -38.17 15.38
C ASP A 11 41.64 -38.06 15.67
N VAL A 12 40.93 -37.26 14.88
CA VAL A 12 39.46 -37.09 15.04
C VAL A 12 38.67 -38.31 14.58
N ILE A 13 39.14 -39.04 13.57
CA ILE A 13 38.54 -40.31 13.17
C ILE A 13 38.73 -41.38 14.27
N GLU A 14 39.89 -41.44 14.91
CA GLU A 14 40.14 -42.38 16.01
C GLU A 14 39.29 -42.11 17.26
N GLU A 15 39.02 -40.83 17.56
CA GLU A 15 38.13 -40.42 18.66
C GLU A 15 36.64 -40.71 18.39
N GLY A 16 36.29 -40.93 17.11
CA GLY A 16 34.93 -41.17 16.64
C GLY A 16 34.17 -39.90 16.29
N ILE A 17 33.46 -39.92 15.16
CA ILE A 17 32.81 -38.74 14.57
C ILE A 17 31.30 -38.96 14.50
N SER A 18 30.51 -37.93 14.89
CA SER A 18 29.06 -37.95 14.68
C SER A 18 28.72 -37.75 13.20
N GLU A 19 27.55 -38.21 12.76
CA GLU A 19 27.16 -38.08 11.35
C GLU A 19 27.10 -36.61 10.88
N GLU A 20 26.60 -35.70 11.72
CA GLU A 20 26.52 -34.26 11.42
C GLU A 20 27.91 -33.63 11.28
N GLU A 21 28.83 -33.99 12.18
CA GLU A 21 30.20 -33.51 12.16
C GLU A 21 30.98 -34.07 10.96
N GLY A 22 30.75 -35.35 10.63
CA GLY A 22 31.34 -35.98 9.45
C GLY A 22 30.94 -35.28 8.15
N TRP A 23 29.68 -34.86 8.03
CA TRP A 23 29.22 -34.05 6.89
C TRP A 23 29.83 -32.65 6.85
N ARG A 24 29.96 -31.99 8.01
CA ARG A 24 30.61 -30.68 8.14
C ARG A 24 32.06 -30.74 7.65
N LEU A 25 32.83 -31.70 8.17
CA LEU A 25 34.24 -31.91 7.81
C LEU A 25 34.39 -32.28 6.34
N PHE A 26 33.60 -33.25 5.85
CA PHE A 26 33.65 -33.66 4.44
C PHE A 26 33.38 -32.50 3.48
N ARG A 27 32.35 -31.68 3.75
CA ARG A 27 32.07 -30.50 2.93
C ARG A 27 33.25 -29.52 2.92
N GLN A 28 33.83 -29.19 4.07
CA GLN A 28 34.96 -28.26 4.14
C GLN A 28 36.19 -28.79 3.39
N ILE A 29 36.46 -30.11 3.42
CA ILE A 29 37.52 -30.73 2.62
C ILE A 29 37.23 -30.58 1.12
N VAL A 30 35.99 -30.82 0.68
CA VAL A 30 35.58 -30.65 -0.72
C VAL A 30 35.72 -29.19 -1.16
N GLU A 31 35.30 -28.22 -0.34
CA GLU A 31 35.47 -26.79 -0.60
C GLU A 31 36.96 -26.40 -0.73
N GLY A 32 37.81 -26.94 0.16
CA GLY A 32 39.27 -26.80 0.08
C GLY A 32 39.84 -27.36 -1.23
N LEU A 33 39.40 -28.54 -1.66
CA LEU A 33 39.83 -29.15 -2.92
C LEU A 33 39.28 -28.41 -4.16
N VAL A 34 38.07 -27.84 -4.09
CA VAL A 34 37.55 -26.94 -5.14
C VAL A 34 38.51 -25.76 -5.31
N HIS A 35 38.94 -25.15 -4.20
CA HIS A 35 39.88 -24.05 -4.23
C HIS A 35 41.23 -24.48 -4.83
N ILE A 36 41.86 -25.56 -4.33
CA ILE A 36 43.16 -26.06 -4.82
C ILE A 36 43.10 -26.39 -6.32
N HIS A 37 42.07 -27.14 -6.76
CA HIS A 37 41.92 -27.52 -8.16
C HIS A 37 41.62 -26.33 -9.07
N SER A 38 40.90 -25.31 -8.59
CA SER A 38 40.63 -24.08 -9.36
C SER A 38 41.89 -23.28 -9.67
N GLN A 39 42.92 -23.40 -8.84
CA GLN A 39 44.24 -22.80 -9.03
C GLN A 39 45.17 -23.67 -9.89
N GLY A 40 44.66 -24.76 -10.49
CA GLY A 40 45.44 -25.68 -11.32
C GLY A 40 46.42 -26.56 -10.54
N MET A 41 46.31 -26.60 -9.20
CA MET A 41 47.13 -27.42 -8.32
C MET A 41 46.48 -28.79 -8.06
N ILE A 42 47.30 -29.80 -7.84
CA ILE A 42 46.89 -31.16 -7.44
C ILE A 42 47.69 -31.54 -6.20
N HIS A 43 47.04 -32.03 -5.15
CA HIS A 43 47.64 -32.35 -3.86
C HIS A 43 48.48 -33.64 -3.91
N ARG A 44 47.96 -34.72 -4.50
CA ARG A 44 48.58 -36.05 -4.73
C ARG A 44 48.89 -36.91 -3.50
N ASP A 45 49.01 -36.33 -2.32
CA ASP A 45 49.17 -37.05 -1.05
C ASP A 45 48.05 -36.75 -0.04
N LEU A 46 46.80 -36.74 -0.51
CA LEU A 46 45.66 -36.45 0.37
C LEU A 46 45.37 -37.68 1.24
N LYS A 47 45.55 -37.52 2.56
CA LYS A 47 45.27 -38.54 3.59
C LYS A 47 44.88 -37.85 4.92
N PRO A 48 44.24 -38.55 5.87
CA PRO A 48 43.75 -37.92 7.10
C PRO A 48 44.84 -37.22 7.93
N SER A 49 46.09 -37.69 7.90
CA SER A 49 47.20 -37.03 8.61
C SER A 49 47.65 -35.70 7.98
N ASN A 50 47.27 -35.43 6.72
CA ASN A 50 47.61 -34.20 5.99
C ASN A 50 46.44 -33.19 5.97
N ILE A 51 45.34 -33.51 6.66
CA ILE A 51 44.19 -32.63 6.86
C ILE A 51 44.19 -32.21 8.33
N PHE A 52 44.34 -30.93 8.58
CA PHE A 52 44.48 -30.35 9.91
C PHE A 52 43.19 -29.65 10.32
N LEU A 53 42.95 -29.56 11.63
CA LEU A 53 41.85 -28.77 12.19
C LEU A 53 42.43 -27.59 12.97
N ASP A 54 41.88 -26.40 12.77
CA ASP A 54 42.22 -25.23 13.56
C ASP A 54 41.49 -25.20 14.92
N ALA A 55 41.72 -24.16 15.74
CA ALA A 55 41.14 -24.05 17.08
C ALA A 55 39.61 -23.99 17.10
N ASN A 56 38.96 -23.65 15.97
CA ASN A 56 37.51 -23.65 15.83
C ASN A 56 36.98 -24.98 15.26
N GLY A 57 37.87 -25.94 15.00
CA GLY A 57 37.54 -27.20 14.35
C GLY A 57 37.37 -27.08 12.84
N ASP A 58 37.85 -26.02 12.19
CA ASP A 58 37.73 -25.87 10.74
C ASP A 58 38.88 -26.56 9.99
N VAL A 59 38.54 -27.17 8.86
CA VAL A 59 39.46 -27.95 8.03
C VAL A 59 40.47 -27.05 7.31
N LYS A 60 41.75 -27.42 7.40
CA LYS A 60 42.87 -26.88 6.62
C LYS A 60 43.61 -28.02 5.94
N ILE A 61 43.75 -27.97 4.62
CA ILE A 61 44.53 -28.96 3.86
C ILE A 61 46.00 -28.50 3.85
N GLY A 62 46.92 -29.37 4.28
CA GLY A 62 48.34 -29.07 4.40
C GLY A 62 49.24 -30.17 3.83
N ASP A 63 50.55 -29.95 3.90
CA ASP A 63 51.61 -30.82 3.34
C ASP A 63 51.55 -31.04 1.82
N PHE A 64 51.90 -29.98 1.08
CA PHE A 64 51.98 -29.98 -0.39
C PHE A 64 53.31 -30.56 -0.94
N GLY A 65 54.02 -31.40 -0.17
CA GLY A 65 55.35 -31.91 -0.53
C GLY A 65 55.43 -32.67 -1.87
N LEU A 66 54.29 -33.12 -2.40
CA LEU A 66 54.15 -33.78 -3.70
C LEU A 66 53.24 -33.04 -4.69
N ALA A 67 52.83 -31.81 -4.36
CA ALA A 67 51.89 -31.06 -5.16
C ALA A 67 52.53 -30.50 -6.43
N THR A 68 51.76 -30.43 -7.51
CA THR A 68 52.21 -29.84 -8.79
C THR A 68 51.13 -28.94 -9.39
N THR A 69 51.57 -27.92 -10.13
CA THR A 69 50.72 -27.13 -11.01
C THR A 69 50.65 -27.78 -12.39
N ASN A 70 49.46 -28.01 -12.93
CA ASN A 70 49.28 -28.38 -14.33
C ASN A 70 49.23 -27.11 -15.18
N ALA A 71 50.24 -26.85 -16.02
CA ALA A 71 50.10 -25.96 -17.18
C ALA A 71 50.58 -26.68 -18.46
N PRO A 72 49.82 -26.66 -19.57
CA PRO A 72 50.04 -27.48 -20.77
C PRO A 72 50.75 -26.70 -21.87
N LEU A 73 51.52 -27.36 -22.77
CA LEU A 73 51.70 -27.03 -24.20
C LEU A 73 52.68 -28.02 -24.88
N ILE A 74 52.38 -28.33 -26.14
CA ILE A 74 52.97 -29.31 -27.06
C ILE A 74 54.26 -28.73 -27.69
N ASP A 75 55.35 -29.51 -27.79
CA ASP A 75 56.10 -29.59 -29.06
C ASP A 75 57.05 -30.80 -29.18
N ILE A 76 57.12 -31.33 -30.39
CA ILE A 76 57.92 -32.49 -30.82
C ILE A 76 59.24 -31.96 -31.40
N THR A 77 60.35 -32.68 -31.18
CA THR A 77 61.72 -32.57 -31.81
C THR A 77 62.88 -31.88 -31.03
N ALA A 78 63.58 -32.70 -30.22
CA ALA A 78 65.06 -32.86 -30.06
C ALA A 78 65.98 -31.69 -29.56
N PRO A 79 67.23 -31.95 -29.08
CA PRO A 79 67.88 -33.17 -28.54
C PRO A 79 68.56 -32.99 -27.15
N GLN A 80 69.07 -34.11 -26.62
CA GLN A 80 69.77 -34.33 -25.33
C GLN A 80 71.04 -33.47 -25.10
N VAL A 81 71.36 -33.14 -23.84
CA VAL A 81 72.63 -33.50 -23.14
C VAL A 81 72.41 -33.56 -21.60
N GLN A 82 73.03 -34.56 -20.97
CA GLN A 82 72.98 -34.99 -19.57
C GLN A 82 73.67 -34.04 -18.56
N ASN A 83 73.23 -34.08 -17.28
CA ASN A 83 74.11 -34.37 -16.14
C ASN A 83 73.35 -34.52 -14.80
N TYR A 84 73.62 -35.66 -14.12
CA TYR A 84 73.69 -35.94 -12.66
C TYR A 84 72.61 -35.35 -11.71
N GLN A 85 71.96 -36.11 -10.82
CA GLN A 85 72.56 -37.00 -9.82
C GLN A 85 71.55 -38.04 -9.28
N SER A 86 72.01 -39.27 -9.14
CA SER A 86 71.40 -40.39 -8.42
C SER A 86 71.39 -40.16 -6.91
N TYR A 87 70.29 -40.48 -6.23
CA TYR A 87 70.29 -40.82 -4.81
C TYR A 87 69.92 -42.30 -4.69
N GLU A 88 70.92 -43.10 -4.32
CA GLU A 88 70.76 -44.42 -3.74
C GLU A 88 69.96 -44.31 -2.43
N TYR A 89 69.08 -45.27 -2.18
CA TYR A 89 68.76 -45.66 -0.81
C TYR A 89 69.39 -47.03 -0.53
N ALA A 90 70.29 -47.00 0.45
CA ALA A 90 71.04 -48.09 1.03
C ALA A 90 70.13 -49.11 1.76
N PRO A 91 70.65 -50.31 2.12
CA PRO A 91 69.83 -51.39 2.64
C PRO A 91 69.42 -51.16 4.10
N ALA A 92 68.36 -51.87 4.50
CA ALA A 92 67.70 -51.89 5.80
C ALA A 92 68.58 -51.54 7.01
N GLN A 93 68.15 -50.50 7.75
CA GLN A 93 68.26 -50.47 9.20
C GLN A 93 66.86 -50.67 9.78
N ASP A 94 66.84 -51.59 10.75
CA ASP A 94 65.69 -52.21 11.37
C ASP A 94 65.11 -51.25 12.43
N GLU A 95 64.02 -50.54 12.08
CA GLU A 95 62.98 -50.05 13.00
C GLU A 95 61.89 -49.30 12.20
N SER A 96 60.64 -49.76 12.30
CA SER A 96 59.41 -49.23 11.66
C SER A 96 59.07 -49.74 10.24
N LEU A 97 58.70 -51.02 10.16
CA LEU A 97 58.03 -51.63 9.01
C LEU A 97 56.55 -51.20 8.80
N THR A 98 56.07 -50.14 9.48
CA THR A 98 54.67 -49.68 9.42
C THR A 98 54.45 -48.34 8.72
N ALA A 99 55.48 -47.50 8.53
CA ALA A 99 55.30 -46.12 8.05
C ALA A 99 55.02 -46.00 6.53
N GLY A 100 55.55 -46.89 5.68
CA GLY A 100 55.35 -46.84 4.23
C GLY A 100 54.05 -47.50 3.72
N VAL A 101 53.35 -48.25 4.58
CA VAL A 101 52.16 -49.02 4.22
C VAL A 101 50.88 -48.16 4.30
N GLY A 102 50.87 -47.12 5.15
CA GLY A 102 49.70 -46.29 5.40
C GLY A 102 49.31 -45.36 4.25
N THR A 103 50.29 -44.73 3.60
CA THR A 103 50.03 -43.79 2.48
C THR A 103 49.48 -44.50 1.24
N ALA A 104 49.91 -45.75 0.98
CA ALA A 104 49.50 -46.52 -0.20
C ALA A 104 47.98 -46.79 -0.26
N LEU A 105 47.28 -46.72 0.89
CA LEU A 105 45.84 -46.96 1.00
C LEU A 105 44.96 -45.87 0.38
N TYR A 106 45.50 -44.66 0.19
CA TYR A 106 44.76 -43.51 -0.37
C TYR A 106 45.10 -43.22 -1.83
N VAL A 107 46.20 -43.78 -2.32
CA VAL A 107 46.72 -43.53 -3.67
C VAL A 107 45.79 -44.13 -4.71
N SER A 108 45.42 -43.34 -5.73
CA SER A 108 44.54 -43.78 -6.80
C SER A 108 45.18 -44.88 -7.69
N PRO A 109 44.39 -45.75 -8.34
CA PRO A 109 44.92 -46.87 -9.13
C PRO A 109 45.88 -46.43 -10.25
N GLU A 110 45.61 -45.29 -10.88
CA GLU A 110 46.42 -44.74 -11.96
C GLU A 110 47.78 -44.20 -11.50
N ILE A 111 47.90 -43.72 -10.26
CA ILE A 111 49.19 -43.33 -9.67
C ILE A 111 50.00 -44.59 -9.31
N ALA A 112 49.35 -45.62 -8.75
CA ALA A 112 50.00 -46.87 -8.35
C ALA A 112 50.53 -47.69 -9.54
N ALA A 113 49.85 -47.66 -10.69
CA ALA A 113 50.20 -48.45 -11.87
C ALA A 113 51.33 -47.86 -12.73
N ASN A 114 51.64 -46.55 -12.62
CA ASN A 114 52.56 -45.85 -13.52
C ASN A 114 53.54 -44.92 -12.77
N SER A 115 54.40 -45.51 -11.94
CA SER A 115 55.37 -44.76 -11.10
C SER A 115 56.45 -43.98 -11.89
N HIS A 116 56.55 -44.15 -13.22
CA HIS A 116 57.61 -43.53 -14.05
C HIS A 116 57.17 -42.38 -14.98
N ASN A 117 55.91 -41.90 -14.92
CA ASN A 117 55.44 -40.76 -15.74
C ASN A 117 54.50 -39.81 -14.97
N LEU A 118 55.09 -38.89 -14.18
CA LEU A 118 54.37 -37.95 -13.31
C LEU A 118 53.54 -36.86 -14.02
N SER A 119 53.73 -36.66 -15.33
CA SER A 119 53.16 -35.53 -16.09
C SER A 119 51.79 -35.79 -16.74
N ARG A 120 51.10 -36.89 -16.39
CA ARG A 120 49.83 -37.29 -17.06
C ARG A 120 48.57 -37.36 -16.17
N TYR A 121 48.68 -37.04 -14.88
CA TYR A 121 47.56 -37.14 -13.95
C TYR A 121 46.79 -35.81 -13.81
N ASN A 122 45.48 -35.90 -13.57
CA ASN A 122 44.61 -34.75 -13.35
C ASN A 122 44.12 -34.70 -11.89
N ALA A 123 43.39 -33.64 -11.54
CA ALA A 123 42.84 -33.40 -10.20
C ALA A 123 41.90 -34.51 -9.65
N LYS A 124 41.51 -35.50 -10.48
CA LYS A 124 40.65 -36.62 -10.06
C LYS A 124 41.36 -37.64 -9.18
N VAL A 125 42.70 -37.56 -9.07
CA VAL A 125 43.47 -38.40 -8.14
C VAL A 125 43.11 -38.08 -6.69
N ASP A 126 42.99 -36.79 -6.34
CA ASP A 126 42.65 -36.33 -4.99
C ASP A 126 41.20 -36.68 -4.64
N ILE A 127 40.30 -36.75 -5.64
CA ILE A 127 38.91 -37.19 -5.47
C ILE A 127 38.84 -38.68 -5.08
N TYR A 128 39.72 -39.53 -5.61
CA TYR A 128 39.78 -40.93 -5.21
C TYR A 128 40.24 -41.07 -3.76
N SER A 129 41.30 -40.35 -3.39
CA SER A 129 41.80 -40.31 -2.02
C SER A 129 40.73 -39.80 -1.04
N LEU A 130 39.98 -38.76 -1.43
CA LEU A 130 38.84 -38.25 -0.67
C LEU A 130 37.74 -39.30 -0.48
N GLY A 131 37.47 -40.15 -1.46
CA GLY A 131 36.49 -41.24 -1.35
C GLY A 131 36.84 -42.25 -0.24
N ILE A 132 38.13 -42.57 -0.08
CA ILE A 132 38.62 -43.42 1.01
C ILE A 132 38.51 -42.67 2.35
N ILE A 133 38.93 -41.40 2.41
CA ILE A 133 38.84 -40.57 3.62
C ILE A 133 37.39 -40.46 4.11
N PHE A 134 36.45 -40.25 3.20
CA PHE A 134 35.05 -40.11 3.56
C PHE A 134 34.43 -41.41 4.07
N PHE A 135 34.85 -42.56 3.52
CA PHE A 135 34.48 -43.85 4.09
C PHE A 135 34.97 -43.99 5.54
N GLU A 136 36.21 -43.59 5.83
CA GLU A 136 36.77 -43.65 7.18
C GLU A 136 36.11 -42.67 8.15
N ILE A 137 35.64 -41.51 7.70
CA ILE A 137 34.80 -40.61 8.51
C ILE A 137 33.48 -41.29 8.89
N CYS A 138 32.95 -42.17 8.03
CA CYS A 138 31.65 -42.82 8.19
C CYS A 138 31.71 -44.19 8.90
N TYR A 139 32.90 -44.79 9.04
CA TYR A 139 33.05 -46.16 9.51
C TYR A 139 34.24 -46.30 10.47
N ASN A 140 33.94 -46.73 11.70
CA ASN A 140 34.96 -46.97 12.72
C ASN A 140 35.51 -48.39 12.60
N PHE A 141 36.83 -48.53 12.72
CA PHE A 141 37.50 -49.83 12.71
C PHE A 141 37.88 -50.26 14.12
N SER A 142 37.81 -51.56 14.41
CA SER A 142 38.23 -52.08 15.71
C SER A 142 39.74 -52.38 15.78
N THR A 143 40.35 -52.71 14.63
CA THR A 143 41.80 -53.00 14.53
C THR A 143 42.40 -52.46 13.23
N GLU A 144 43.72 -52.19 13.21
CA GLU A 144 44.41 -51.77 11.98
C GLU A 144 44.40 -52.84 10.87
N MET A 145 44.36 -54.12 11.23
CA MET A 145 44.32 -55.23 10.26
C MET A 145 42.97 -55.28 9.55
N GLU A 146 41.88 -55.09 10.30
CA GLU A 146 40.53 -54.93 9.75
C GLU A 146 40.49 -53.72 8.82
N ARG A 147 40.96 -52.56 9.30
CA ARG A 147 41.04 -51.32 8.51
C ARG A 147 41.73 -51.51 7.16
N ARG A 148 42.92 -52.14 7.17
CA ARG A 148 43.68 -52.42 5.94
C ARG A 148 42.90 -53.33 4.99
N THR A 149 42.28 -54.38 5.50
CA THR A 149 41.53 -55.35 4.69
C THR A 149 40.31 -54.72 4.06
N THR A 150 39.52 -53.98 4.84
CA THR A 150 38.32 -53.28 4.38
C THR A 150 38.63 -52.22 3.34
N ILE A 151 39.68 -51.42 3.55
CA ILE A 151 40.10 -50.42 2.55
C ILE A 151 40.61 -51.09 1.27
N MET A 152 41.32 -52.22 1.36
CA MET A 152 41.73 -52.97 0.16
C MET A 152 40.54 -53.54 -0.61
N ASP A 153 39.49 -53.96 0.07
CA ASP A 153 38.25 -54.43 -0.56
C ASP A 153 37.47 -53.29 -1.23
N LEU A 154 37.44 -52.09 -0.64
CA LEU A 154 36.89 -50.88 -1.28
C LEU A 154 37.68 -50.45 -2.52
N ARG A 155 38.98 -50.73 -2.56
CA ARG A 155 39.87 -50.42 -3.67
C ARG A 155 39.77 -51.39 -4.85
N ARG A 156 38.93 -52.43 -4.78
CA ARG A 156 38.69 -53.33 -5.92
C ARG A 156 37.84 -52.63 -7.00
N THR A 157 37.90 -53.13 -8.24
CA THR A 157 37.07 -52.63 -9.34
C THR A 157 35.58 -52.80 -9.05
N GLU A 158 35.21 -53.91 -8.41
CA GLU A 158 33.91 -54.11 -7.78
C GLU A 158 34.02 -53.63 -6.33
N ILE A 159 33.54 -52.42 -6.05
CA ILE A 159 33.67 -51.79 -4.72
C ILE A 159 32.82 -52.57 -3.71
N VAL A 160 33.49 -53.25 -2.77
CA VAL A 160 32.85 -54.05 -1.71
C VAL A 160 32.92 -53.29 -0.39
N PHE A 161 31.75 -53.00 0.20
CA PHE A 161 31.62 -52.43 1.55
C PHE A 161 31.60 -53.57 2.59
N PRO A 162 32.08 -53.34 3.83
CA PRO A 162 31.98 -54.33 4.90
C PRO A 162 30.51 -54.58 5.25
N LYS A 163 30.18 -55.78 5.73
CA LYS A 163 28.78 -56.19 5.99
C LYS A 163 28.12 -55.34 7.07
N GLU A 164 28.93 -54.79 7.95
CA GLU A 164 28.58 -53.96 9.09
C GLU A 164 28.35 -52.49 8.68
N PHE A 165 28.69 -52.09 7.45
CA PHE A 165 28.39 -50.73 6.97
C PHE A 165 26.87 -50.55 6.82
N PRO A 166 26.25 -49.57 7.49
CA PRO A 166 24.81 -49.42 7.51
C PRO A 166 24.30 -48.76 6.22
N CYS A 167 24.34 -49.50 5.10
CA CYS A 167 23.95 -49.04 3.77
C CYS A 167 22.56 -48.41 3.73
N GLU A 168 21.60 -48.88 4.54
CA GLU A 168 20.25 -48.32 4.55
C GLU A 168 20.17 -46.92 5.19
N LYS A 169 21.02 -46.64 6.18
CA LYS A 169 21.07 -45.35 6.88
C LYS A 169 21.98 -44.36 6.14
N LEU A 170 23.10 -44.84 5.60
CA LEU A 170 24.14 -44.03 4.98
C LEU A 170 24.11 -44.06 3.44
N LYS A 171 22.91 -44.08 2.84
CA LYS A 171 22.72 -44.22 1.38
C LYS A 171 23.42 -43.12 0.57
N ASN A 172 23.38 -41.88 1.07
CA ASN A 172 24.00 -40.73 0.41
C ASN A 172 25.52 -40.80 0.50
N GLN A 173 26.05 -41.21 1.66
CA GLN A 173 27.47 -41.43 1.88
C GLN A 173 27.98 -42.56 0.99
N GLU A 174 27.26 -43.69 0.91
CA GLU A 174 27.59 -44.80 0.01
C GLU A 174 27.64 -44.36 -1.46
N ALA A 175 26.63 -43.61 -1.92
CA ALA A 175 26.57 -43.11 -3.29
C ALA A 175 27.78 -42.22 -3.63
N ILE A 176 28.14 -41.31 -2.72
CA ILE A 176 29.32 -40.44 -2.88
C ILE A 176 30.62 -41.25 -2.89
N ILE A 177 30.80 -42.19 -1.96
CA ILE A 177 32.00 -43.04 -1.85
C ILE A 177 32.17 -43.85 -3.13
N ARG A 178 31.11 -44.51 -3.62
CA ARG A 178 31.15 -45.27 -4.89
C ARG A 178 31.49 -44.39 -6.09
N TRP A 179 30.98 -43.16 -6.12
CA TRP A 179 31.25 -42.23 -7.22
C TRP A 179 32.71 -41.74 -7.22
N CYS A 180 33.27 -41.50 -6.03
CA CYS A 180 34.67 -41.08 -5.88
C CYS A 180 35.67 -42.21 -6.19
N LEU A 181 35.33 -43.47 -5.88
CA LEU A 181 36.23 -44.63 -6.02
C LEU A 181 36.22 -45.33 -7.39
N GLN A 182 35.63 -44.72 -8.43
CA GLN A 182 35.68 -45.27 -9.79
C GLN A 182 37.12 -45.42 -10.28
N HIS A 183 37.49 -46.56 -10.87
CA HIS A 183 38.88 -46.79 -11.29
C HIS A 183 39.29 -45.92 -12.49
N ASN A 184 38.37 -45.67 -13.41
CA ASN A 184 38.59 -44.76 -14.52
C ASN A 184 38.37 -43.30 -14.07
N PRO A 185 39.39 -42.41 -14.15
CA PRO A 185 39.25 -41.02 -13.68
C PRO A 185 38.17 -40.19 -14.40
N LYS A 186 37.76 -40.60 -15.61
CA LYS A 186 36.69 -39.94 -16.36
C LYS A 186 35.31 -40.13 -15.71
N ASP A 187 35.13 -41.23 -14.99
CA ASP A 187 33.84 -41.61 -14.38
C ASP A 187 33.70 -41.07 -12.95
N ARG A 188 34.78 -40.52 -12.36
CA ARG A 188 34.77 -39.80 -11.07
C ARG A 188 34.20 -38.38 -11.20
N PRO A 189 33.64 -37.79 -10.15
CA PRO A 189 33.27 -36.37 -10.15
C PRO A 189 34.48 -35.44 -10.12
N THR A 190 34.31 -34.20 -10.58
CA THR A 190 35.18 -33.08 -10.18
C THR A 190 34.85 -32.62 -8.76
N SER A 191 35.76 -31.90 -8.09
CA SER A 191 35.49 -31.35 -6.76
C SER A 191 34.27 -30.42 -6.75
N MET A 192 34.01 -29.69 -7.84
CA MET A 192 32.83 -28.83 -7.99
C MET A 192 31.54 -29.63 -8.20
N GLU A 193 31.57 -30.68 -9.03
CA GLU A 193 30.41 -31.58 -9.21
C GLU A 193 30.08 -32.32 -7.91
N LEU A 194 31.10 -32.70 -7.15
CA LEU A 194 30.94 -33.34 -5.85
C LEU A 194 30.34 -32.39 -4.81
N LEU A 195 30.75 -31.11 -4.79
CA LEU A 195 30.18 -30.09 -3.89
C LEU A 195 28.70 -29.79 -4.16
N ARG A 196 28.25 -29.98 -5.41
CA ARG A 196 26.89 -29.66 -5.88
C ARG A 196 25.99 -30.88 -6.01
N CYS A 197 26.45 -32.06 -5.61
CA CYS A 197 25.68 -33.28 -5.81
C CYS A 197 24.46 -33.32 -4.88
N GLU A 198 23.38 -33.96 -5.34
CA GLU A 198 22.12 -34.08 -4.59
C GLU A 198 22.26 -34.88 -3.30
N TYR A 199 23.36 -35.63 -3.17
CA TYR A 199 23.67 -36.43 -1.98
C TYR A 199 24.30 -35.61 -0.84
N MET A 200 24.67 -34.34 -1.07
CA MET A 200 25.29 -33.47 -0.04
C MET A 200 24.21 -32.67 0.74
N PRO A 201 24.20 -32.66 2.09
CA PRO A 201 23.20 -31.92 2.89
C PRO A 201 23.32 -30.39 2.76
N PRO A 202 22.35 -29.53 3.13
CA PRO A 202 22.47 -28.06 3.09
C PRO A 202 23.43 -27.47 4.18
N LYS A 203 23.79 -26.16 4.12
CA LYS A 203 24.82 -25.48 4.98
C LYS A 203 24.23 -24.88 6.29
N MET A 204 24.92 -25.01 7.43
CA MET A 204 24.55 -24.63 8.82
C MET A 204 24.40 -23.10 9.15
N GLU A 205 24.33 -22.18 8.18
CA GLU A 205 24.15 -20.73 8.45
C GLU A 205 22.77 -20.38 9.05
N ASP A 206 21.80 -21.28 8.87
CA ASP A 206 20.43 -21.10 9.35
C ASP A 206 20.32 -21.11 10.87
N GLU A 207 21.24 -21.76 11.60
CA GLU A 207 21.15 -21.90 13.07
C GLU A 207 21.53 -20.60 13.80
N TYR A 208 22.56 -19.89 13.35
CA TYR A 208 22.94 -18.58 13.89
C TYR A 208 21.89 -17.50 13.63
N ILE A 209 21.25 -17.54 12.46
CA ILE A 209 20.15 -16.64 12.11
C ILE A 209 18.94 -16.96 13.00
N GLN A 210 18.62 -18.24 13.22
CA GLN A 210 17.54 -18.63 14.11
C GLN A 210 17.75 -18.16 15.56
N GLU A 211 18.97 -18.27 16.08
CA GLU A 211 19.27 -17.81 17.44
C GLU A 211 19.22 -16.27 17.57
N SER A 212 19.64 -15.55 16.53
CA SER A 212 19.50 -14.10 16.45
C SER A 212 18.02 -13.68 16.40
N VAL A 213 17.20 -14.36 15.59
CA VAL A 213 15.75 -14.14 15.51
C VAL A 213 15.07 -14.43 16.85
N ARG A 214 15.46 -15.50 17.56
CA ARG A 214 14.96 -15.78 18.92
C ARG A 214 15.32 -14.69 19.92
N THR A 215 16.53 -14.14 19.82
CA THR A 215 16.99 -13.03 20.67
C THR A 215 16.21 -11.74 20.41
N ILE A 216 15.92 -11.42 19.14
CA ILE A 216 15.09 -10.27 18.74
C ILE A 216 13.63 -10.47 19.17
N ALA A 217 13.11 -11.70 19.07
CA ALA A 217 11.71 -12.01 19.36
C ALA A 217 11.40 -12.12 20.86
N ASN A 218 12.40 -12.25 21.74
CA ASN A 218 12.21 -12.42 23.17
C ASN A 218 12.72 -11.22 23.99
N PRO A 219 11.81 -10.31 24.43
CA PRO A 219 12.16 -9.16 25.25
C PRO A 219 12.81 -9.50 26.60
N ASN A 220 12.66 -10.73 27.09
CA ASN A 220 13.24 -11.18 28.35
C ASN A 220 14.72 -11.60 28.23
N ASN A 221 15.29 -11.58 27.02
CA ASN A 221 16.69 -11.92 26.82
C ASN A 221 17.61 -10.84 27.45
N PRO A 222 18.65 -11.20 28.22
CA PRO A 222 19.57 -10.23 28.84
C PRO A 222 20.24 -9.26 27.85
N TYR A 223 20.39 -9.66 26.58
CA TYR A 223 20.99 -8.84 25.53
C TYR A 223 19.99 -7.92 24.83
N TYR A 224 18.68 -8.09 25.06
CA TYR A 224 17.62 -7.36 24.37
C TYR A 224 17.73 -5.84 24.55
N GLN A 225 18.00 -5.37 25.78
CA GLN A 225 18.16 -3.94 26.07
C GLN A 225 19.37 -3.33 25.37
N LYS A 226 20.48 -4.07 25.26
CA LYS A 226 21.67 -3.64 24.51
C LYS A 226 21.37 -3.53 23.02
N LEU A 227 20.60 -4.48 22.49
CA LEU A 227 20.14 -4.48 21.10
C LEU A 227 19.23 -3.27 20.81
N MET A 228 18.23 -3.00 21.65
CA MET A 228 17.35 -1.84 21.48
C MET A 228 18.13 -0.52 21.53
N ALA A 229 19.04 -0.36 22.50
CA ALA A 229 19.91 0.80 22.56
C ALA A 229 20.76 0.98 21.28
N ALA A 230 21.31 -0.11 20.72
CA ALA A 230 22.05 -0.08 19.47
C ALA A 230 21.16 0.27 18.26
N LEU A 231 19.91 -0.20 18.23
CA LEU A 231 18.95 0.09 17.16
C LEU A 231 18.57 1.58 17.13
N PHE A 232 18.29 2.17 18.29
CA PHE A 232 17.84 3.57 18.40
C PHE A 232 18.98 4.60 18.39
N THR A 233 20.25 4.17 18.42
CA THR A 233 21.42 5.06 18.26
C THR A 233 21.89 5.19 16.80
N GLN A 234 21.24 4.50 15.86
CA GLN A 234 21.55 4.60 14.44
C GLN A 234 21.33 6.03 13.92
N GLN A 235 22.25 6.52 13.08
CA GLN A 235 22.11 7.83 12.45
C GLN A 235 21.01 7.79 11.38
N SER A 236 20.27 8.89 11.27
CA SER A 236 19.24 9.06 10.23
C SER A 236 19.87 9.05 8.83
N ASP A 237 19.39 8.18 7.95
CA ASP A 237 19.79 8.17 6.55
C ASP A 237 19.08 9.30 5.79
N LYS A 238 19.86 10.29 5.35
CA LYS A 238 19.36 11.45 4.59
C LYS A 238 18.67 11.04 3.29
N HIS A 239 19.05 9.93 2.64
CA HIS A 239 18.41 9.49 1.40
C HIS A 239 17.01 8.93 1.68
N LYS A 240 16.83 8.22 2.80
CA LYS A 240 15.52 7.78 3.25
C LYS A 240 14.63 8.96 3.61
N ASP A 241 15.18 9.99 4.25
CA ASP A 241 14.46 11.23 4.55
C ASP A 241 13.95 11.91 3.26
N TYR A 242 14.81 12.13 2.26
CA TYR A 242 14.41 12.72 0.97
C TYR A 242 13.32 11.94 0.21
N THR A 243 13.23 10.63 0.41
CA THR A 243 12.30 9.76 -0.31
C THR A 243 11.07 9.37 0.52
N TYR A 244 11.02 9.73 1.81
CA TYR A 244 10.01 9.26 2.75
C TYR A 244 8.58 9.63 2.33
N ASP A 245 8.40 10.84 1.80
CA ASP A 245 7.08 11.39 1.41
C ASP A 245 6.74 11.19 -0.08
N TYR A 246 7.67 10.63 -0.88
CA TYR A 246 7.55 10.57 -2.35
C TYR A 246 6.27 9.87 -2.84
N ASN A 247 5.77 8.90 -2.05
CA ASN A 247 4.56 8.13 -2.33
C ASN A 247 3.45 8.34 -1.29
N SER A 248 3.48 9.45 -0.53
CA SER A 248 2.51 9.72 0.54
C SER A 248 1.08 9.98 0.05
N GLY A 249 0.88 10.16 -1.26
CA GLY A 249 -0.45 10.41 -1.84
C GLY A 249 -1.04 11.78 -1.47
N HIS A 250 -0.29 12.62 -0.75
CA HIS A 250 -0.62 14.02 -0.59
C HIS A 250 -0.40 14.73 -1.93
N SER A 251 -1.48 14.93 -2.68
CA SER A 251 -1.48 15.94 -3.74
C SER A 251 -1.07 17.28 -3.15
N ASP A 252 -0.42 18.13 -3.94
CA ASP A 252 -0.01 19.50 -3.59
C ASP A 252 -0.96 20.14 -2.56
N PHE A 253 -0.41 20.78 -1.53
CA PHE A 253 -1.19 21.49 -0.51
C PHE A 253 -2.30 22.32 -1.16
N ALA A 254 -3.52 21.79 -1.13
CA ALA A 254 -4.67 22.41 -1.73
C ALA A 254 -5.37 23.19 -0.61
N ALA A 255 -4.91 24.41 -0.34
CA ALA A 255 -5.49 25.30 0.67
C ALA A 255 -7.03 25.36 0.59
N TYR A 256 -7.59 25.25 -0.62
CA TYR A 256 -9.02 25.20 -0.88
C TYR A 256 -9.73 23.98 -0.26
N ASN A 257 -9.09 22.80 -0.28
CA ASN A 257 -9.63 21.59 0.31
C ASN A 257 -9.67 21.71 1.84
N GLU A 258 -8.64 22.30 2.45
CA GLU A 258 -8.59 22.52 3.90
C GLU A 258 -9.65 23.52 4.36
N ILE A 259 -9.87 24.62 3.63
CA ILE A 259 -10.93 25.59 3.95
C ILE A 259 -12.30 24.92 3.83
N THR A 260 -12.50 24.09 2.80
CA THR A 260 -13.75 23.35 2.61
C THR A 260 -13.96 22.34 3.73
N TYR A 261 -12.92 21.61 4.12
CA TYR A 261 -12.94 20.69 5.26
C TYR A 261 -13.32 21.39 6.57
N SER A 262 -12.69 22.54 6.87
CA SER A 262 -13.04 23.35 8.05
C SER A 262 -14.52 23.73 8.07
N LYS A 263 -15.07 24.09 6.90
CA LYS A 263 -16.49 24.44 6.78
C LYS A 263 -17.42 23.25 7.01
N VAL A 264 -17.09 22.10 6.41
CA VAL A 264 -17.81 20.84 6.64
C VAL A 264 -17.78 20.47 8.13
N ARG A 265 -16.60 20.55 8.76
CA ARG A 265 -16.42 20.33 10.20
C ARG A 265 -17.31 21.25 11.02
N ASP A 266 -17.35 22.55 10.75
CA ASP A 266 -18.18 23.50 11.51
C ASP A 266 -19.67 23.16 11.45
N HIS A 267 -20.18 22.72 10.31
CA HIS A 267 -21.57 22.29 10.16
C HIS A 267 -21.84 20.97 10.90
N MET A 268 -20.96 19.97 10.76
CA MET A 268 -21.08 18.71 11.52
C MET A 268 -21.01 18.94 13.04
N VAL A 269 -20.13 19.82 13.52
CA VAL A 269 -20.01 20.17 14.95
C VAL A 269 -21.31 20.76 15.49
N LYS A 270 -22.02 21.58 14.71
CA LYS A 270 -23.34 22.10 15.13
C LYS A 270 -24.35 20.97 15.32
N ILE A 271 -24.37 20.00 14.40
CA ILE A 271 -25.22 18.79 14.50
C ILE A 271 -24.84 18.01 15.77
N PHE A 272 -23.57 17.67 15.95
CA PHE A 272 -23.14 16.88 17.11
C PHE A 272 -23.43 17.56 18.45
N ARG A 273 -23.22 18.88 18.54
CA ARG A 273 -23.54 19.66 19.75
C ARG A 273 -25.05 19.79 19.98
N ARG A 274 -25.87 19.80 18.93
CA ARG A 274 -27.34 19.75 19.05
C ARG A 274 -27.81 18.45 19.72
N HIS A 275 -27.08 17.35 19.52
CA HIS A 275 -27.31 16.06 20.21
C HIS A 275 -26.54 15.94 21.55
N GLY A 276 -25.97 17.04 22.05
CA GLY A 276 -25.29 17.10 23.35
C GLY A 276 -23.94 16.39 23.43
N ALA A 277 -23.32 16.09 22.29
CA ALA A 277 -22.01 15.45 22.26
C ALA A 277 -20.86 16.44 22.44
N ILE A 278 -19.76 15.96 23.05
CA ILE A 278 -18.53 16.73 23.26
C ILE A 278 -17.39 16.20 22.38
N GLU A 279 -16.43 17.06 22.04
CA GLU A 279 -15.24 16.64 21.29
C GLU A 279 -14.26 15.92 22.21
N LEU A 280 -13.95 14.65 21.94
CA LEU A 280 -13.04 13.86 22.76
C LEU A 280 -12.16 12.94 21.92
N ASN A 281 -10.85 13.16 22.01
CA ASN A 281 -9.83 12.35 21.37
C ASN A 281 -9.32 11.25 22.31
N ALA A 282 -9.20 10.02 21.80
CA ALA A 282 -8.45 8.96 22.46
C ALA A 282 -6.94 9.14 22.20
N PRO A 283 -6.05 8.55 23.03
CA PRO A 283 -4.61 8.58 22.78
C PRO A 283 -4.26 8.04 21.38
N LEU A 284 -3.35 8.72 20.68
CA LEU A 284 -2.93 8.35 19.32
C LEU A 284 -2.29 6.96 19.30
N LEU A 285 -1.34 6.71 20.20
CA LEU A 285 -0.62 5.43 20.26
C LEU A 285 -1.29 4.50 21.27
N MET A 286 -1.48 3.25 20.87
CA MET A 286 -1.92 2.18 21.77
C MET A 286 -1.02 0.93 21.60
N PRO A 287 -0.94 0.03 22.61
CA PRO A 287 -0.28 -1.25 22.42
C PRO A 287 -0.91 -2.06 21.28
N LYS A 288 -0.11 -2.90 20.61
CA LYS A 288 -0.59 -3.81 19.57
C LYS A 288 -1.81 -4.62 20.04
N THR A 289 -2.80 -4.76 19.16
CA THR A 289 -3.99 -5.58 19.38
C THR A 289 -4.14 -6.64 18.29
N ASP A 290 -4.70 -7.79 18.63
CA ASP A 290 -5.02 -8.84 17.67
C ASP A 290 -6.34 -8.59 16.91
N LEU A 291 -7.03 -7.46 17.18
CA LEU A 291 -8.28 -7.05 16.51
C LEU A 291 -8.09 -6.70 15.01
N TYR A 292 -6.85 -6.52 14.56
CA TYR A 292 -6.52 -6.23 13.15
C TYR A 292 -5.69 -7.34 12.49
N LYS A 293 -5.65 -8.56 13.08
CA LYS A 293 -4.78 -9.65 12.59
C LYS A 293 -5.03 -10.05 11.13
N GLU A 294 -6.29 -9.99 10.69
CA GLU A 294 -6.71 -10.26 9.30
C GLU A 294 -6.36 -9.07 8.38
N ASP A 295 -6.30 -7.86 8.93
CA ASP A 295 -6.05 -6.62 8.23
C ASP A 295 -4.54 -6.34 8.16
N ARG A 296 -3.91 -6.80 7.08
CA ARG A 296 -2.46 -6.65 6.84
C ARG A 296 -1.97 -5.20 6.72
N GLU A 297 -2.87 -4.23 6.82
CA GLU A 297 -2.59 -2.81 6.62
C GLU A 297 -2.41 -2.01 7.93
N ALA A 298 -2.50 -2.63 9.11
CA ALA A 298 -2.28 -1.94 10.37
C ALA A 298 -0.82 -1.51 10.55
N VAL A 299 -0.60 -0.28 11.04
CA VAL A 299 0.75 0.29 11.21
C VAL A 299 1.25 0.01 12.63
N TYR A 300 2.31 -0.77 12.72
CA TYR A 300 3.01 -1.09 13.96
C TYR A 300 4.33 -0.32 14.05
N LEU A 301 4.63 0.16 15.25
CA LEU A 301 5.87 0.87 15.57
C LEU A 301 6.52 0.17 16.77
N LEU A 302 7.85 0.26 16.85
CA LEU A 302 8.63 -0.20 17.98
C LEU A 302 9.02 1.03 18.81
N ASP A 303 8.81 1.00 20.13
CA ASP A 303 9.37 2.00 21.04
C ASP A 303 10.77 1.62 21.53
N ALA A 304 11.43 2.54 22.25
CA ALA A 304 12.81 2.37 22.70
C ALA A 304 12.95 1.23 23.74
N GLU A 305 11.87 0.93 24.44
CA GLU A 305 11.75 -0.14 25.43
C GLU A 305 11.48 -1.52 24.78
N GLY A 306 11.21 -1.54 23.47
CA GLY A 306 10.96 -2.74 22.68
C GLY A 306 9.50 -3.19 22.65
N ALA A 307 8.57 -2.39 23.17
CA ALA A 307 7.16 -2.67 23.06
C ALA A 307 6.65 -2.34 21.64
N ILE A 308 5.75 -3.19 21.15
CA ILE A 308 5.08 -2.97 19.88
C ILE A 308 3.83 -2.13 20.14
N ILE A 309 3.86 -0.90 19.65
CA ILE A 309 2.73 0.02 19.65
C ILE A 309 2.15 0.11 18.25
N GLN A 310 0.93 0.64 18.13
CA GLN A 310 0.23 0.77 16.86
C GLN A 310 -0.43 2.14 16.75
N LEU A 311 -0.46 2.65 15.52
CA LEU A 311 -1.30 3.79 15.15
C LEU A 311 -2.76 3.34 15.00
N PRO A 312 -3.74 4.25 15.14
CA PRO A 312 -5.14 3.88 15.09
C PRO A 312 -5.51 3.43 13.68
N PHE A 313 -5.94 2.17 13.56
CA PHE A 313 -6.55 1.68 12.33
C PHE A 313 -7.99 2.20 12.20
N ASP A 314 -8.69 2.44 13.30
CA ASP A 314 -9.99 3.07 13.32
C ASP A 314 -10.15 4.02 14.52
N LEU A 315 -11.23 4.80 14.45
CA LEU A 315 -11.94 5.52 15.49
C LEU A 315 -12.19 4.90 16.87
N THR A 316 -12.61 3.64 16.77
CA THR A 316 -13.54 2.98 17.69
C THR A 316 -12.78 2.14 18.71
N VAL A 317 -11.77 1.38 18.30
CA VAL A 317 -10.94 0.55 19.19
C VAL A 317 -10.13 1.40 20.18
N PRO A 318 -9.44 2.49 19.77
CA PRO A 318 -8.80 3.40 20.73
C PRO A 318 -9.78 3.94 21.77
N PHE A 319 -10.99 4.29 21.34
CA PHE A 319 -12.02 4.83 22.22
C PHE A 319 -12.60 3.77 23.16
N ALA A 320 -12.93 2.58 22.66
CA ALA A 320 -13.38 1.44 23.48
C ALA A 320 -12.35 1.07 24.55
N ARG A 321 -11.06 1.11 24.20
CA ARG A 321 -9.96 0.98 25.17
C ARG A 321 -9.95 2.12 26.17
N TYR A 322 -10.06 3.37 25.71
CA TYR A 322 -10.06 4.55 26.57
C TYR A 322 -11.18 4.50 27.62
N ILE A 323 -12.43 4.26 27.21
CA ILE A 323 -13.57 4.17 28.12
C ILE A 323 -13.50 2.95 29.04
N GLY A 324 -13.04 1.80 28.54
CA GLY A 324 -12.86 0.59 29.34
C GLY A 324 -11.80 0.73 30.43
N ARG A 325 -10.74 1.52 30.17
CA ARG A 325 -9.63 1.78 31.10
C ARG A 325 -9.94 2.87 32.13
N HIS A 326 -10.68 3.90 31.74
CA HIS A 326 -11.07 5.01 32.61
C HIS A 326 -12.42 4.80 33.29
N ASN A 327 -13.13 3.72 32.96
CA ASN A 327 -14.45 3.40 33.51
C ASN A 327 -15.47 4.54 33.30
N ILE A 328 -15.45 5.13 32.10
CA ILE A 328 -16.40 6.17 31.70
C ILE A 328 -17.74 5.50 31.43
N THR A 329 -18.77 5.87 32.20
CA THR A 329 -20.07 5.19 32.16
C THR A 329 -21.09 5.87 31.26
N ASP A 330 -21.01 7.19 31.09
CA ASP A 330 -22.02 7.97 30.38
C ASP A 330 -21.33 9.15 29.67
N ILE A 331 -21.35 9.14 28.33
CA ILE A 331 -20.79 10.20 27.49
C ILE A 331 -21.37 10.12 26.07
N LYS A 332 -21.69 11.27 25.49
CA LYS A 332 -21.86 11.40 24.04
C LYS A 332 -20.64 12.13 23.49
N ARG A 333 -19.93 11.53 22.53
CA ARG A 333 -18.74 12.15 21.96
C ARG A 333 -18.80 12.24 20.45
N TYR A 334 -18.05 13.19 19.91
CA TYR A 334 -17.65 13.18 18.52
C TYR A 334 -16.13 13.38 18.41
N VAL A 335 -15.54 12.96 17.30
CA VAL A 335 -14.12 13.20 17.01
C VAL A 335 -13.88 13.34 15.53
N PHE A 336 -13.01 14.28 15.15
CA PHE A 336 -12.43 14.38 13.82
C PHE A 336 -10.99 13.89 13.90
N GLY A 337 -10.72 12.69 13.40
CA GLY A 337 -9.41 12.06 13.53
C GLY A 337 -8.82 11.56 12.22
N LYS A 338 -7.60 11.06 12.34
CA LYS A 338 -6.83 10.47 11.26
C LYS A 338 -6.57 9.01 11.57
N VAL A 339 -6.83 8.14 10.61
CA VAL A 339 -6.54 6.71 10.70
C VAL A 339 -5.45 6.33 9.72
N TYR A 340 -4.66 5.33 10.08
CA TYR A 340 -3.39 5.04 9.41
C TYR A 340 -3.39 3.64 8.81
N ARG A 341 -2.84 3.52 7.62
CA ARG A 341 -2.61 2.25 6.91
C ARG A 341 -1.18 2.18 6.42
N THR A 342 -0.60 0.98 6.40
CA THR A 342 0.76 0.77 5.89
C THR A 342 0.86 1.22 4.43
N ASN A 343 1.97 1.86 4.09
CA ASN A 343 2.32 2.12 2.70
C ASN A 343 3.08 0.90 2.15
N PRO A 344 2.55 0.17 1.15
CA PRO A 344 3.19 -1.05 0.64
C PRO A 344 4.57 -0.80 0.00
N VAL A 345 4.85 0.44 -0.42
CA VAL A 345 6.15 0.84 -1.01
C VAL A 345 7.16 1.29 0.07
N GLY A 346 6.74 1.33 1.34
CA GLY A 346 7.50 1.96 2.42
C GLY A 346 7.33 3.49 2.44
N GLY A 347 7.90 4.13 3.46
CA GLY A 347 7.77 5.58 3.69
C GLY A 347 6.54 5.95 4.52
N GLN A 348 6.03 7.16 4.31
CA GLN A 348 4.91 7.69 5.09
C GLN A 348 3.67 6.78 5.01
N PRO A 349 3.05 6.41 6.15
CA PRO A 349 1.79 5.69 6.16
C PRO A 349 0.69 6.45 5.41
N ARG A 350 -0.24 5.71 4.79
CA ARG A 350 -1.43 6.31 4.19
C ARG A 350 -2.35 6.81 5.31
N VAL A 351 -2.85 8.03 5.15
CA VAL A 351 -3.67 8.71 6.16
C VAL A 351 -5.06 8.97 5.60
N PHE A 352 -6.10 8.59 6.35
CA PHE A 352 -7.49 8.84 5.99
C PHE A 352 -8.17 9.65 7.10
N ALA A 353 -8.98 10.63 6.71
CA ALA A 353 -9.78 11.40 7.64
C ALA A 353 -11.07 10.64 7.97
N GLU A 354 -11.38 10.54 9.26
CA GLU A 354 -12.50 9.78 9.80
C GLU A 354 -13.22 10.64 10.85
N VAL A 355 -14.55 10.52 10.88
CA VAL A 355 -15.37 11.22 11.87
C VAL A 355 -16.23 10.21 12.60
N ASP A 356 -16.05 10.12 13.91
CA ASP A 356 -16.83 9.23 14.76
C ASP A 356 -17.80 10.03 15.62
N PHE A 357 -18.99 9.47 15.82
CA PHE A 357 -19.95 9.90 16.83
C PHE A 357 -20.36 8.68 17.65
N ASP A 358 -20.24 8.76 18.98
CA ASP A 358 -20.48 7.65 19.90
C ASP A 358 -21.36 8.07 21.07
N ILE A 359 -22.21 7.15 21.51
CA ILE A 359 -23.01 7.25 22.73
C ILE A 359 -22.63 6.10 23.64
N VAL A 360 -22.17 6.43 24.85
CA VAL A 360 -21.84 5.50 25.92
C VAL A 360 -22.82 5.73 27.06
N HIS A 361 -23.37 4.66 27.62
CA HIS A 361 -24.28 4.72 28.76
C HIS A 361 -24.15 3.47 29.64
N SER A 362 -24.63 3.55 30.89
CA SER A 362 -24.57 2.43 31.85
C SER A 362 -25.91 1.79 32.20
N THR A 363 -27.02 2.35 31.72
CA THR A 363 -28.38 1.86 31.99
C THR A 363 -28.94 1.11 30.79
N ASN A 364 -29.34 -0.15 30.97
CA ASN A 364 -30.00 -0.95 29.92
C ASN A 364 -31.52 -0.78 29.87
N THR A 365 -32.07 0.26 30.51
CA THR A 365 -33.52 0.45 30.66
C THR A 365 -34.22 0.84 29.36
N CYS A 366 -33.47 1.33 28.38
CA CYS A 366 -33.98 1.82 27.09
C CYS A 366 -33.19 1.20 25.92
N SER A 367 -33.45 -0.08 25.64
CA SER A 367 -32.83 -0.78 24.49
C SER A 367 -33.15 -0.05 23.19
N MET A 368 -32.19 0.07 22.26
CA MET A 368 -32.33 0.64 20.91
C MET A 368 -32.51 2.17 20.80
N ILE A 369 -32.66 2.92 21.90
CA ILE A 369 -32.77 4.40 21.83
C ILE A 369 -31.44 5.05 21.40
N PRO A 370 -30.28 4.75 22.02
CA PRO A 370 -28.99 5.28 21.57
C PRO A 370 -28.71 4.96 20.10
N GLU A 371 -29.05 3.75 19.67
CA GLU A 371 -28.92 3.28 18.30
C GLU A 371 -29.76 4.14 17.34
N ALA A 372 -31.01 4.45 17.71
CA ALA A 372 -31.89 5.33 16.93
C ALA A 372 -31.36 6.77 16.87
N GLU A 373 -30.81 7.30 17.97
CA GLU A 373 -30.23 8.64 18.03
C GLU A 373 -28.99 8.76 17.12
N VAL A 374 -28.09 7.77 17.13
CA VAL A 374 -26.92 7.74 16.24
C VAL A 374 -27.35 7.77 14.77
N LEU A 375 -28.38 7.01 14.39
CA LEU A 375 -28.91 7.04 13.04
C LEU A 375 -29.60 8.37 12.71
N LYS A 376 -30.26 9.02 13.68
CA LYS A 376 -30.82 10.37 13.50
C LYS A 376 -29.73 11.42 13.24
N VAL A 377 -28.59 11.33 13.93
CA VAL A 377 -27.43 12.20 13.66
C VAL A 377 -26.97 12.05 12.22
N VAL A 378 -26.87 10.81 11.72
CA VAL A 378 -26.49 10.57 10.33
C VAL A 378 -27.55 11.10 9.35
N ASP A 379 -28.83 10.91 9.65
CA ASP A 379 -29.95 11.43 8.86
C ASP A 379 -29.85 12.96 8.70
N GLU A 380 -29.63 13.68 9.81
CA GLU A 380 -29.43 15.14 9.80
C GLU A 380 -28.18 15.58 9.03
N ILE A 381 -27.10 14.78 9.06
CA ILE A 381 -25.91 15.03 8.24
C ILE A 381 -26.26 14.91 6.75
N ILE A 382 -27.00 13.87 6.35
CA ILE A 382 -27.39 13.69 4.95
C ILE A 382 -28.30 14.83 4.48
N GLU A 383 -29.16 15.36 5.36
CA GLU A 383 -30.02 16.52 5.08
C GLU A 383 -29.25 17.85 4.99
N GLU A 384 -28.21 18.03 5.80
CA GLU A 384 -27.43 19.28 5.87
C GLU A 384 -26.50 19.47 4.66
N PHE A 385 -25.93 18.38 4.13
CA PHE A 385 -24.93 18.44 3.07
C PHE A 385 -25.50 18.16 1.67
N PRO A 386 -24.95 18.75 0.60
CA PRO A 386 -25.42 18.58 -0.78
C PRO A 386 -24.95 17.25 -1.39
N LEU A 387 -25.33 16.13 -0.78
CA LEU A 387 -25.06 14.80 -1.29
C LEU A 387 -25.92 14.52 -2.52
N SER A 388 -25.31 14.00 -3.58
CA SER A 388 -26.03 13.59 -4.80
C SER A 388 -27.12 12.58 -4.47
N ASN A 389 -28.34 12.86 -4.90
CA ASN A 389 -29.57 12.14 -4.57
C ASN A 389 -29.66 11.78 -3.08
N ALA A 390 -29.64 12.80 -2.23
CA ALA A 390 -29.80 12.63 -0.78
C ALA A 390 -31.02 11.76 -0.40
N GLY A 391 -32.09 11.74 -1.20
CA GLY A 391 -33.27 10.88 -0.99
C GLY A 391 -33.02 9.37 -1.15
N ASP A 392 -31.98 8.98 -1.89
CA ASP A 392 -31.67 7.58 -2.21
C ASP A 392 -30.85 6.89 -1.11
N TYR A 393 -30.43 7.61 -0.06
CA TYR A 393 -29.69 7.02 1.04
C TYR A 393 -30.60 6.23 1.98
N CYS A 394 -30.26 4.95 2.16
CA CYS A 394 -30.98 3.99 2.97
C CYS A 394 -30.11 3.47 4.12
N PHE A 395 -30.77 3.05 5.21
CA PHE A 395 -30.13 2.43 6.36
C PHE A 395 -30.18 0.92 6.23
N TYR A 396 -29.04 0.33 5.93
CA TYR A 396 -28.84 -1.11 5.89
C TYR A 396 -28.55 -1.58 7.31
N VAL A 397 -29.34 -2.50 7.84
CA VAL A 397 -29.21 -2.95 9.23
C VAL A 397 -29.22 -4.47 9.34
N THR A 398 -28.51 -4.97 10.34
CA THR A 398 -28.59 -6.35 10.82
C THR A 398 -28.28 -6.42 12.32
N HIS A 399 -28.26 -7.62 12.86
CA HIS A 399 -27.88 -7.90 14.23
C HIS A 399 -26.86 -9.05 14.26
N ALA A 400 -25.81 -8.94 15.09
CA ALA A 400 -24.73 -9.93 15.16
C ALA A 400 -25.25 -11.35 15.45
N ASN A 401 -26.19 -11.49 16.38
CA ASN A 401 -26.84 -12.78 16.68
C ASN A 401 -27.51 -13.46 15.47
N ILE A 402 -27.93 -12.69 14.45
CA ILE A 402 -28.50 -13.26 13.22
C ILE A 402 -27.38 -13.86 12.37
N ILE A 403 -26.25 -13.16 12.25
CA ILE A 403 -25.05 -13.66 11.55
C ILE A 403 -24.52 -14.92 12.27
N ASP A 404 -24.38 -14.89 13.59
CA ASP A 404 -23.94 -16.04 14.39
C ASP A 404 -24.92 -17.22 14.26
N ALA A 405 -26.23 -16.98 14.24
CA ALA A 405 -27.24 -18.01 14.02
C ALA A 405 -27.17 -18.62 12.61
N ILE A 406 -26.88 -17.81 11.58
CA ILE A 406 -26.65 -18.30 10.22
C ILE A 406 -25.41 -19.17 10.16
N PHE A 407 -24.30 -18.74 10.78
CA PHE A 407 -23.08 -19.55 10.83
C PHE A 407 -23.25 -20.86 11.58
N ASP A 408 -24.02 -20.87 12.68
CA ASP A 408 -24.37 -22.10 13.37
C ASP A 408 -25.25 -23.01 12.49
N CYS A 409 -26.21 -22.45 11.75
CA CYS A 409 -27.07 -23.19 10.83
C CYS A 409 -26.26 -23.83 9.69
N CYS A 410 -25.34 -23.09 9.08
CA CYS A 410 -24.45 -23.58 8.01
C CYS A 410 -23.27 -24.41 8.54
N ARG A 411 -23.14 -24.58 9.87
CA ARG A 411 -22.05 -25.33 10.53
C ARG A 411 -20.66 -24.78 10.23
N VAL A 412 -20.51 -23.46 10.17
CA VAL A 412 -19.21 -22.79 10.01
C VAL A 412 -18.42 -22.91 11.33
N PRO A 413 -17.21 -23.52 11.32
CA PRO A 413 -16.38 -23.67 12.52
C PRO A 413 -16.01 -22.32 13.17
N CYS A 414 -16.05 -22.27 14.51
CA CYS A 414 -15.90 -21.01 15.27
C CYS A 414 -14.52 -20.35 15.13
N ASP A 415 -13.48 -21.17 14.95
CA ASP A 415 -12.08 -20.76 14.80
C ASP A 415 -11.83 -19.99 13.50
N ILE A 416 -12.54 -20.32 12.42
CA ILE A 416 -12.37 -19.66 11.11
C ILE A 416 -13.39 -18.55 10.85
N ARG A 417 -14.44 -18.40 11.68
CA ARG A 417 -15.53 -17.42 11.47
C ARG A 417 -15.03 -16.00 11.23
N ARG A 418 -13.96 -15.59 11.89
CA ARG A 418 -13.39 -14.24 11.73
C ARG A 418 -12.86 -14.00 10.33
N GLY A 419 -12.10 -14.94 9.78
CA GLY A 419 -11.60 -14.88 8.42
C GLY A 419 -12.73 -15.02 7.39
N VAL A 420 -13.72 -15.88 7.66
CA VAL A 420 -14.94 -15.99 6.85
C VAL A 420 -15.70 -14.66 6.79
N CYS A 421 -15.87 -13.97 7.93
CA CYS A 421 -16.44 -12.63 7.97
C CYS A 421 -15.63 -11.62 7.14
N SER A 422 -14.29 -11.67 7.21
CA SER A 422 -13.42 -10.80 6.41
C SER A 422 -13.68 -10.97 4.91
N VAL A 423 -13.84 -12.21 4.44
CA VAL A 423 -14.17 -12.50 3.03
C VAL A 423 -15.60 -12.09 2.68
N LEU A 424 -16.59 -12.43 3.52
CA LEU A 424 -18.00 -12.11 3.28
C LEU A 424 -18.31 -10.60 3.37
N SER A 425 -17.50 -9.80 4.08
CA SER A 425 -17.63 -8.33 4.10
C SER A 425 -17.47 -7.67 2.73
N LYS A 426 -16.98 -8.44 1.74
CA LYS A 426 -16.81 -8.02 0.34
C LYS A 426 -18.03 -8.32 -0.54
N LEU A 427 -19.10 -8.92 0.02
CA LEU A 427 -20.37 -9.10 -0.67
C LEU A 427 -20.88 -7.75 -1.21
N GLY A 428 -21.46 -7.76 -2.41
CA GLY A 428 -21.84 -6.55 -3.15
C GLY A 428 -20.69 -5.83 -3.88
N LYS A 429 -19.44 -5.96 -3.41
CA LYS A 429 -18.25 -5.33 -4.02
C LYS A 429 -17.52 -6.26 -4.99
N VAL A 430 -17.50 -7.54 -4.68
CA VAL A 430 -16.79 -8.60 -5.42
C VAL A 430 -17.81 -9.64 -5.90
N SER A 431 -17.55 -10.31 -7.02
CA SER A 431 -18.47 -11.33 -7.51
C SER A 431 -18.61 -12.49 -6.52
N THR A 432 -19.83 -13.02 -6.38
CA THR A 432 -20.12 -14.17 -5.49
C THR A 432 -19.27 -15.39 -5.83
N GLY A 433 -18.93 -15.59 -7.12
CA GLY A 433 -18.00 -16.62 -7.58
C GLY A 433 -16.59 -16.49 -7.00
N GLN A 434 -16.04 -15.28 -6.94
CA GLN A 434 -14.72 -15.02 -6.36
C GLN A 434 -14.74 -15.20 -4.84
N ILE A 435 -15.79 -14.73 -4.16
CA ILE A 435 -15.98 -14.93 -2.71
C ILE A 435 -16.02 -16.43 -2.38
N ARG A 436 -16.83 -17.21 -3.12
CA ARG A 436 -16.92 -18.66 -2.96
C ARG A 436 -15.55 -19.33 -3.11
N LYS A 437 -14.80 -18.98 -4.16
CA LYS A 437 -13.45 -19.52 -4.39
C LYS A 437 -12.51 -19.18 -3.23
N GLN A 438 -12.55 -17.96 -2.71
CA GLN A 438 -11.70 -17.56 -1.59
C GLN A 438 -12.04 -18.33 -0.31
N LEU A 439 -13.32 -18.48 0.03
CA LEU A 439 -13.77 -19.27 1.19
C LEU A 439 -13.30 -20.74 1.10
N MET A 440 -13.37 -21.34 -0.09
CA MET A 440 -12.95 -22.72 -0.30
C MET A 440 -11.43 -22.91 -0.25
N VAL A 441 -10.67 -21.98 -0.83
CA VAL A 441 -9.20 -22.12 -0.96
C VAL A 441 -8.48 -21.69 0.32
N GLU A 442 -8.85 -20.54 0.89
CA GLU A 442 -8.13 -19.95 2.03
C GLU A 442 -8.56 -20.56 3.36
N TYR A 443 -9.86 -20.87 3.51
CA TYR A 443 -10.44 -21.37 4.75
C TYR A 443 -10.92 -22.83 4.67
N GLN A 444 -10.65 -23.50 3.55
CA GLN A 444 -10.97 -24.93 3.33
C GLN A 444 -12.44 -25.28 3.59
N LEU A 445 -13.34 -24.31 3.38
CA LEU A 445 -14.77 -24.54 3.57
C LEU A 445 -15.33 -25.47 2.48
N PRO A 446 -16.07 -26.53 2.85
CA PRO A 446 -16.76 -27.39 1.90
C PRO A 446 -17.71 -26.60 1.00
N ARG A 447 -17.80 -27.00 -0.27
CA ARG A 447 -18.70 -26.36 -1.25
C ARG A 447 -20.15 -26.30 -0.77
N SER A 448 -20.63 -27.36 -0.11
CA SER A 448 -21.99 -27.41 0.44
C SER A 448 -22.26 -26.29 1.45
N ILE A 449 -21.30 -25.96 2.31
CA ILE A 449 -21.44 -24.86 3.27
C ILE A 449 -21.47 -23.51 2.55
N CYS A 450 -20.63 -23.32 1.52
CA CYS A 450 -20.64 -22.10 0.72
C CYS A 450 -21.97 -21.91 -0.03
N ASP A 451 -22.53 -23.00 -0.58
CA ASP A 451 -23.81 -22.98 -1.29
C ASP A 451 -24.98 -22.71 -0.30
N GLU A 452 -24.92 -23.25 0.93
CA GLU A 452 -25.88 -22.93 2.00
C GLU A 452 -25.79 -21.45 2.43
N LEU A 453 -24.58 -20.90 2.59
CA LEU A 453 -24.37 -19.49 2.96
C LEU A 453 -24.95 -18.51 1.92
N GLU A 454 -24.84 -18.84 0.63
CA GLU A 454 -25.37 -18.01 -0.46
C GLU A 454 -26.90 -17.88 -0.40
N LEU A 455 -27.62 -18.84 0.18
CA LEU A 455 -29.08 -18.75 0.38
C LEU A 455 -29.49 -17.59 1.29
N PHE A 456 -28.55 -17.09 2.11
CA PHE A 456 -28.73 -15.97 3.04
C PHE A 456 -28.36 -14.60 2.45
N ASP A 457 -27.88 -14.54 1.20
CA ASP A 457 -27.59 -13.29 0.49
C ASP A 457 -28.87 -12.68 -0.11
N PHE A 458 -29.67 -12.06 0.75
CA PHE A 458 -30.86 -11.33 0.33
C PHE A 458 -31.12 -10.11 1.22
N ARG A 459 -31.89 -9.15 0.72
CA ARG A 459 -32.22 -7.89 1.42
C ARG A 459 -33.67 -7.50 1.21
N GLY A 460 -34.22 -6.70 2.12
CA GLY A 460 -35.57 -6.14 1.96
C GLY A 460 -36.17 -5.61 3.26
N GLU A 461 -37.50 -5.48 3.28
CA GLU A 461 -38.24 -5.08 4.46
C GLU A 461 -38.17 -6.14 5.57
N LEU A 462 -38.08 -5.68 6.82
CA LEU A 462 -37.85 -6.52 8.01
C LEU A 462 -38.80 -7.74 8.10
N GLU A 463 -40.10 -7.56 7.92
CA GLU A 463 -41.07 -8.67 8.04
C GLU A 463 -40.93 -9.70 6.92
N THR A 464 -40.64 -9.25 5.70
CA THR A 464 -40.48 -10.13 4.53
C THR A 464 -39.22 -10.99 4.67
N VAL A 465 -38.12 -10.35 5.07
CA VAL A 465 -36.84 -11.03 5.27
C VAL A 465 -36.91 -11.96 6.50
N TYR A 466 -37.58 -11.56 7.59
CA TYR A 466 -37.78 -12.41 8.77
C TYR A 466 -38.55 -13.69 8.43
N LYS A 467 -39.65 -13.60 7.66
CA LYS A 467 -40.41 -14.78 7.19
C LYS A 467 -39.54 -15.73 6.35
N LYS A 468 -38.61 -15.20 5.56
CA LYS A 468 -37.67 -16.02 4.77
C LYS A 468 -36.61 -16.65 5.67
N LEU A 469 -36.06 -15.92 6.64
CA LEU A 469 -35.10 -16.46 7.63
C LEU A 469 -35.72 -17.57 8.48
N GLU A 470 -36.96 -17.42 8.92
CA GLU A 470 -37.66 -18.44 9.72
C GLU A 470 -37.86 -19.75 8.95
N LYS A 471 -38.01 -19.69 7.63
CA LYS A 471 -38.07 -20.87 6.76
C LYS A 471 -36.70 -21.52 6.55
N LEU A 472 -35.64 -20.73 6.44
CA LEU A 472 -34.27 -21.21 6.21
C LEU A 472 -33.62 -21.75 7.50
N VAL A 473 -34.01 -21.23 8.66
CA VAL A 473 -33.44 -21.60 9.98
C VAL A 473 -34.56 -22.11 10.91
N PRO A 474 -35.07 -23.35 10.70
CA PRO A 474 -36.18 -23.86 11.49
C PRO A 474 -35.77 -24.42 12.86
N VAL A 475 -34.46 -24.65 13.09
CA VAL A 475 -33.94 -25.41 14.23
C VAL A 475 -33.60 -24.49 15.43
N GLU A 476 -33.93 -24.94 16.65
CA GLU A 476 -33.54 -24.28 17.89
C GLU A 476 -32.09 -24.61 18.29
N PRO A 477 -31.35 -23.71 18.98
CA PRO A 477 -31.74 -22.40 19.52
C PRO A 477 -31.55 -21.22 18.55
N MET A 478 -31.17 -21.47 17.29
CA MET A 478 -30.88 -20.42 16.30
C MET A 478 -32.12 -19.58 15.99
N ARG A 479 -33.28 -20.23 15.87
CA ARG A 479 -34.56 -19.56 15.62
C ARG A 479 -34.93 -18.56 16.73
N THR A 480 -34.79 -18.95 18.00
CA THR A 480 -35.02 -18.04 19.13
C THR A 480 -34.09 -16.82 19.09
N ARG A 481 -32.80 -17.02 18.80
CA ARG A 481 -31.84 -15.92 18.65
C ARG A 481 -32.21 -14.93 17.55
N ILE A 482 -32.66 -15.43 16.38
CA ILE A 482 -33.13 -14.58 15.28
C ILE A 482 -34.39 -13.81 15.71
N LYS A 483 -35.34 -14.46 16.38
CA LYS A 483 -36.58 -13.84 16.86
C LYS A 483 -36.31 -12.69 17.84
N ASP A 484 -35.40 -12.88 18.79
CA ASP A 484 -35.03 -11.85 19.76
C ASP A 484 -34.33 -10.66 19.08
N ALA A 485 -33.39 -10.93 18.18
CA ALA A 485 -32.73 -9.89 17.40
C ALA A 485 -33.71 -9.08 16.53
N VAL A 486 -34.68 -9.74 15.89
CA VAL A 486 -35.71 -9.06 15.10
C VAL A 486 -36.64 -8.21 15.98
N ARG A 487 -36.90 -8.61 17.23
CA ARG A 487 -37.67 -7.79 18.19
C ARG A 487 -36.97 -6.47 18.48
N GLU A 488 -35.65 -6.48 18.64
CA GLU A 488 -34.85 -5.27 18.83
C GLU A 488 -34.89 -4.38 17.58
N LEU A 489 -34.72 -4.96 16.38
CA LEU A 489 -34.80 -4.22 15.13
C LEU A 489 -36.19 -3.60 14.87
N LYS A 490 -37.27 -4.25 15.30
CA LYS A 490 -38.63 -3.66 15.27
C LYS A 490 -38.73 -2.45 16.19
N THR A 491 -38.13 -2.55 17.38
CA THR A 491 -38.09 -1.45 18.36
C THR A 491 -37.29 -0.27 17.81
N LEU A 492 -36.13 -0.52 17.21
CA LEU A 492 -35.34 0.49 16.50
C LEU A 492 -36.15 1.18 15.40
N SER A 493 -36.86 0.41 14.56
CA SER A 493 -37.70 0.98 13.49
C SER A 493 -38.81 1.88 14.01
N ALA A 494 -39.41 1.57 15.18
CA ALA A 494 -40.40 2.43 15.81
C ALA A 494 -39.77 3.74 16.30
N TYR A 495 -38.65 3.69 17.02
CA TYR A 495 -37.98 4.89 17.52
C TYR A 495 -37.46 5.81 16.41
N LEU A 496 -36.99 5.25 15.30
CA LEU A 496 -36.61 6.06 14.14
C LEU A 496 -37.80 6.86 13.60
N LYS A 497 -39.00 6.26 13.53
CA LYS A 497 -40.21 6.99 13.12
C LYS A 497 -40.59 8.06 14.13
N ASP A 498 -40.49 7.78 15.42
CA ASP A 498 -40.79 8.74 16.49
C ASP A 498 -39.79 9.93 16.48
N LEU A 499 -38.54 9.69 16.09
CA LEU A 499 -37.51 10.73 15.90
C LEU A 499 -37.64 11.47 14.54
N GLY A 500 -38.66 11.17 13.74
CA GLY A 500 -38.89 11.81 12.44
C GLY A 500 -37.90 11.41 11.35
N VAL A 501 -37.33 10.21 11.43
CA VAL A 501 -36.48 9.64 10.36
C VAL A 501 -37.36 8.98 9.31
N HIS A 502 -37.33 9.49 8.08
CA HIS A 502 -38.16 9.00 6.98
C HIS A 502 -37.43 8.08 6.00
N ARG A 503 -36.12 7.88 6.17
CA ARG A 503 -35.29 7.04 5.30
C ARG A 503 -35.68 5.57 5.40
N GLN A 504 -35.55 4.86 4.29
CA GLN A 504 -35.86 3.44 4.25
C GLN A 504 -34.87 2.63 5.10
N LEU A 505 -35.42 1.75 5.93
CA LEU A 505 -34.66 0.74 6.67
C LEU A 505 -34.65 -0.57 5.88
N VAL A 506 -33.50 -0.97 5.37
CA VAL A 506 -33.29 -2.19 4.58
C VAL A 506 -32.60 -3.22 5.47
N PHE A 507 -33.27 -4.35 5.72
CA PHE A 507 -32.71 -5.40 6.55
C PHE A 507 -31.96 -6.42 5.68
N VAL A 508 -30.72 -6.73 6.07
CA VAL A 508 -29.78 -7.57 5.30
C VAL A 508 -29.12 -8.58 6.23
N PRO A 509 -29.49 -9.88 6.20
CA PRO A 509 -29.02 -10.86 7.18
C PRO A 509 -27.49 -11.02 7.22
N LEU A 510 -26.84 -11.01 6.04
CA LEU A 510 -25.38 -11.13 5.88
C LEU A 510 -24.66 -9.77 5.78
N LEU A 511 -25.18 -8.71 6.40
CA LEU A 511 -24.48 -7.42 6.48
C LEU A 511 -23.29 -7.51 7.45
N ILE A 512 -22.14 -7.93 6.92
CA ILE A 512 -20.93 -8.14 7.71
C ILE A 512 -20.02 -6.91 7.61
N HIS A 513 -19.86 -6.21 8.74
CA HIS A 513 -18.93 -5.11 8.89
C HIS A 513 -18.33 -5.13 10.30
N ASN A 514 -17.01 -5.29 10.41
CA ASN A 514 -16.29 -5.39 11.68
C ASN A 514 -17.03 -6.22 12.75
N HIS A 515 -17.58 -7.38 12.35
CA HIS A 515 -18.47 -8.20 13.18
C HIS A 515 -17.91 -8.49 14.58
N HIS A 516 -16.58 -8.63 14.69
CA HIS A 516 -15.91 -8.88 15.96
C HIS A 516 -16.00 -7.73 16.96
N TYR A 517 -16.34 -6.51 16.54
CA TYR A 517 -16.62 -5.36 17.42
C TYR A 517 -18.02 -5.45 18.02
N TYR A 518 -19.00 -5.85 17.20
CA TYR A 518 -20.42 -5.63 17.46
C TYR A 518 -21.15 -6.87 18.01
N LYS A 519 -20.45 -7.74 18.74
CA LYS A 519 -21.07 -8.96 19.28
C LYS A 519 -22.27 -8.63 20.17
N ASN A 520 -23.36 -9.37 19.99
CA ASN A 520 -24.66 -9.17 20.66
C ASN A 520 -25.28 -7.78 20.42
N GLY A 521 -24.94 -7.11 19.32
CA GLY A 521 -25.46 -5.79 18.99
C GLY A 521 -25.91 -5.67 17.55
N ILE A 522 -26.51 -4.51 17.25
CA ILE A 522 -26.84 -4.14 15.87
C ILE A 522 -25.58 -3.76 15.09
N ILE A 523 -25.63 -3.98 13.79
CA ILE A 523 -24.64 -3.54 12.81
C ILE A 523 -25.39 -2.80 11.73
N PHE A 524 -24.90 -1.63 11.33
CA PHE A 524 -25.54 -0.85 10.29
C PHE A 524 -24.54 -0.19 9.34
N GLN A 525 -25.01 0.04 8.12
CA GLN A 525 -24.33 0.78 7.08
C GLN A 525 -25.31 1.73 6.38
N VAL A 526 -24.77 2.80 5.83
CA VAL A 526 -25.53 3.86 5.21
C VAL A 526 -25.05 3.95 3.78
N LEU A 527 -25.89 3.53 2.84
CA LEU A 527 -25.54 3.40 1.43
C LEU A 527 -26.56 4.14 0.57
N GLN A 528 -26.11 4.60 -0.59
CA GLN A 528 -26.98 5.11 -1.63
C GLN A 528 -27.56 3.94 -2.42
N ASP A 529 -28.89 3.86 -2.52
CA ASP A 529 -29.62 2.85 -3.28
C ASP A 529 -29.57 3.16 -4.78
N ASN A 530 -28.41 2.90 -5.39
CA ASN A 530 -28.24 2.98 -6.83
C ASN A 530 -28.10 1.57 -7.39
N ASN A 531 -28.92 1.20 -8.37
CA ASN A 531 -28.83 -0.04 -9.17
C ASN A 531 -27.50 -0.20 -9.96
N ARG A 532 -26.46 0.58 -9.65
CA ARG A 532 -25.12 0.54 -10.25
C ARG A 532 -24.13 -0.06 -9.25
N LYS A 533 -23.19 -0.85 -9.76
CA LYS A 533 -22.18 -1.66 -9.04
C LYS A 533 -21.23 -0.92 -8.07
N ASP A 534 -21.42 0.38 -7.81
CA ASP A 534 -20.61 1.17 -6.87
C ASP A 534 -21.44 1.52 -5.62
N GLU A 535 -21.66 0.52 -4.75
CA GLU A 535 -22.24 0.71 -3.42
C GLU A 535 -21.24 1.44 -2.50
N SER A 536 -21.23 2.77 -2.61
CA SER A 536 -20.33 3.62 -1.86
C SER A 536 -20.90 3.87 -0.44
N ILE A 537 -20.33 3.20 0.57
CA ILE A 537 -20.71 3.36 2.00
C ILE A 537 -20.40 4.79 2.48
N LEU A 538 -21.40 5.53 2.95
CA LEU A 538 -21.22 6.87 3.53
C LEU A 538 -20.83 6.81 5.00
N ALA A 539 -21.47 5.92 5.75
CA ALA A 539 -21.24 5.72 7.17
C ALA A 539 -21.49 4.26 7.56
N ALA A 540 -20.82 3.79 8.60
CA ALA A 540 -20.99 2.45 9.13
C ALA A 540 -20.78 2.45 10.63
N GLY A 541 -21.48 1.58 11.34
CA GLY A 541 -21.46 1.58 12.79
C GLY A 541 -22.18 0.40 13.40
N GLY A 542 -22.30 0.44 14.72
CA GLY A 542 -22.95 -0.62 15.47
C GLY A 542 -22.72 -0.49 16.97
N ARG A 543 -23.30 -1.42 17.71
CA ARG A 543 -23.20 -1.48 19.17
C ARG A 543 -22.04 -2.37 19.58
N TYR A 544 -21.08 -1.86 20.35
CA TYR A 544 -19.77 -2.48 20.59
C TYR A 544 -19.44 -2.73 22.09
N ASP A 545 -20.45 -3.04 22.91
CA ASP A 545 -20.29 -3.33 24.35
C ASP A 545 -19.20 -4.37 24.64
N SER A 546 -19.16 -5.42 23.82
CA SER A 546 -18.21 -6.53 23.98
C SER A 546 -16.76 -6.11 23.81
N LEU A 547 -16.51 -5.10 22.96
CA LEU A 547 -15.18 -4.56 22.70
C LEU A 547 -14.66 -3.79 23.91
N ILE A 548 -15.52 -3.01 24.58
CA ILE A 548 -15.18 -2.30 25.82
C ILE A 548 -14.76 -3.30 26.90
N GLN A 549 -15.55 -4.37 27.04
CA GLN A 549 -15.30 -5.40 28.05
C GLN A 549 -13.92 -6.06 27.89
N GLN A 550 -13.44 -6.26 26.66
CA GLN A 550 -12.10 -6.81 26.39
C GLN A 550 -10.96 -5.92 26.92
N PHE A 551 -11.17 -4.61 26.99
CA PHE A 551 -10.14 -3.66 27.44
C PHE A 551 -10.20 -3.32 28.93
N ARG A 552 -11.24 -3.74 29.66
CA ARG A 552 -11.34 -3.52 31.10
C ARG A 552 -10.25 -4.30 31.85
N TYR A 553 -9.77 -3.75 32.96
CA TYR A 553 -8.85 -4.47 33.84
C TYR A 553 -9.52 -5.75 34.38
N PRO A 554 -8.79 -6.88 34.47
CA PRO A 554 -9.26 -8.08 35.15
C PRO A 554 -9.71 -7.77 36.57
N ILE A 555 -10.80 -8.39 37.00
CA ILE A 555 -11.35 -8.27 38.34
C ILE A 555 -10.29 -8.78 39.33
N GLY A 556 -9.66 -7.87 40.09
CA GLY A 556 -8.63 -8.20 41.09
C GLY A 556 -7.45 -7.23 41.17
N PHE A 557 -7.09 -6.53 40.08
CA PHE A 557 -5.91 -5.64 40.06
C PHE A 557 -6.18 -4.20 40.51
N ALA A 558 -7.44 -3.76 40.50
CA ALA A 558 -7.85 -2.50 41.11
C ALA A 558 -8.61 -2.84 42.40
N GLY A 559 -7.98 -2.63 43.54
CA GLY A 559 -8.48 -3.02 44.86
C GLY A 559 -9.99 -2.80 45.03
N GLY A 560 -10.72 -3.88 45.34
CA GLY A 560 -11.98 -3.83 46.08
C GLY A 560 -13.24 -3.29 45.38
N LEU A 561 -13.29 -3.07 44.06
CA LEU A 561 -14.54 -2.55 43.42
C LEU A 561 -15.48 -3.68 42.96
N THR A 562 -16.10 -4.36 43.93
CA THR A 562 -17.33 -5.15 43.73
C THR A 562 -18.49 -4.18 43.42
N GLY A 563 -18.67 -3.81 42.16
CA GLY A 563 -19.77 -2.90 41.76
C GLY A 563 -19.63 -2.17 40.43
N ARG A 564 -18.76 -2.64 39.51
CA ARG A 564 -18.61 -1.99 38.21
C ARG A 564 -19.85 -2.20 37.35
N LYS A 565 -20.54 -1.10 37.02
CA LYS A 565 -21.66 -1.11 36.07
C LYS A 565 -21.22 -1.67 34.71
N GLN A 566 -22.13 -2.38 34.06
CA GLN A 566 -22.01 -2.72 32.64
C GLN A 566 -22.00 -1.42 31.83
N ILE A 567 -21.10 -1.35 30.85
CA ILE A 567 -21.00 -0.20 29.94
C ILE A 567 -21.52 -0.67 28.60
N PHE A 568 -22.39 0.14 28.01
CA PHE A 568 -22.97 -0.05 26.70
C PHE A 568 -22.51 1.09 25.81
N ALA A 569 -22.24 0.80 24.54
CA ALA A 569 -21.88 1.82 23.59
C ALA A 569 -22.32 1.49 22.17
N VAL A 570 -22.75 2.52 21.47
CA VAL A 570 -23.04 2.50 20.04
C VAL A 570 -22.34 3.68 19.40
N GLY A 571 -21.86 3.48 18.17
CA GLY A 571 -21.20 4.54 17.43
C GLY A 571 -21.31 4.36 15.93
N VAL A 572 -20.95 5.43 15.23
CA VAL A 572 -20.90 5.50 13.78
C VAL A 572 -19.63 6.19 13.34
N ASN A 573 -18.99 5.60 12.33
CA ASN A 573 -17.92 6.17 11.54
C ASN A 573 -18.51 6.75 10.25
N ILE A 574 -18.15 7.98 9.93
CA ILE A 574 -18.62 8.73 8.76
C ILE A 574 -17.43 9.03 7.85
N ALA A 575 -17.55 8.65 6.57
CA ALA A 575 -16.58 8.94 5.54
C ALA A 575 -16.64 10.41 5.10
N VAL A 576 -16.09 11.31 5.93
CA VAL A 576 -16.11 12.75 5.73
C VAL A 576 -15.55 13.20 4.38
N GLN A 577 -14.59 12.46 3.82
CA GLN A 577 -14.04 12.77 2.49
C GLN A 577 -15.10 12.75 1.38
N LYS A 578 -16.12 11.89 1.48
CA LYS A 578 -17.23 11.87 0.51
C LYS A 578 -18.08 13.12 0.61
N ILE A 579 -18.32 13.61 1.84
CA ILE A 579 -19.06 14.86 2.09
C ILE A 579 -18.27 16.05 1.54
N ILE A 580 -16.96 16.10 1.78
CA ILE A 580 -16.08 17.15 1.24
C ILE A 580 -16.16 17.15 -0.30
N ASN A 581 -15.98 15.99 -0.92
CA ASN A 581 -16.01 15.86 -2.38
C ASN A 581 -17.38 16.27 -2.95
N ALA A 582 -18.48 15.91 -2.29
CA ALA A 582 -19.83 16.35 -2.68
C ALA A 582 -20.00 17.87 -2.58
N CYS A 583 -19.50 18.50 -1.50
CA CYS A 583 -19.53 19.96 -1.35
C CYS A 583 -18.71 20.66 -2.44
N VAL A 584 -17.51 20.17 -2.74
CA VAL A 584 -16.65 20.70 -3.82
C VAL A 584 -17.34 20.55 -5.18
N HIS A 585 -17.92 19.39 -5.46
CA HIS A 585 -18.64 19.15 -6.72
C HIS A 585 -19.87 20.05 -6.85
N HIS A 586 -20.68 20.15 -5.80
CA HIS A 586 -21.85 21.04 -5.77
C HIS A 586 -21.44 22.50 -6.00
N GLN A 587 -20.34 22.94 -5.39
CA GLN A 587 -19.79 24.28 -5.56
C GLN A 587 -19.34 24.54 -7.01
N ALA A 588 -18.71 23.55 -7.66
CA ALA A 588 -18.33 23.64 -9.06
C ALA A 588 -19.56 23.75 -9.99
N CYS A 589 -20.60 22.96 -9.75
CA CYS A 589 -21.87 23.04 -10.48
C CYS A 589 -22.58 24.39 -10.28
N PHE A 590 -22.62 24.89 -9.05
CA PHE A 590 -23.20 26.19 -8.73
C PHE A 590 -22.52 27.33 -9.49
N THR A 591 -21.19 27.29 -9.57
CA THR A 591 -20.40 28.31 -10.28
C THR A 591 -20.67 28.30 -11.79
N LYS A 592 -20.85 27.11 -12.39
CA LYS A 592 -21.23 26.97 -13.81
C LYS A 592 -22.63 27.53 -14.10
N ASN A 593 -23.61 27.19 -13.28
CA ASN A 593 -25.01 27.58 -13.50
C ASN A 593 -25.28 29.06 -13.19
N SER A 594 -24.52 29.66 -12.28
CA SER A 594 -24.67 31.07 -11.89
C SER A 594 -24.10 32.05 -12.93
N ALA A 595 -23.31 31.57 -13.90
CA ALA A 595 -22.75 32.41 -14.97
C ALA A 595 -23.81 32.98 -15.94
N GLY A 596 -25.05 32.48 -15.92
CA GLY A 596 -26.15 32.91 -16.79
C GLY A 596 -27.24 33.79 -16.16
N ARG A 597 -27.17 34.13 -14.86
CA ARG A 597 -28.22 34.93 -14.18
C ARG A 597 -27.85 36.42 -14.17
N ASN A 598 -28.63 37.24 -14.89
CA ASN A 598 -28.43 38.69 -15.08
C ASN A 598 -29.09 39.58 -14.01
N VAL A 599 -29.32 39.09 -12.79
CA VAL A 599 -29.82 39.94 -11.68
C VAL A 599 -28.64 40.28 -10.77
N ASP A 600 -28.13 41.51 -10.88
CA ASP A 600 -26.88 41.95 -10.23
C ASP A 600 -26.93 41.97 -8.69
N GLU A 601 -28.12 42.04 -8.08
CA GLU A 601 -28.30 42.18 -6.62
C GLU A 601 -28.25 40.85 -5.83
N GLU A 602 -28.55 39.71 -6.46
CA GLU A 602 -28.58 38.37 -5.82
C GLU A 602 -27.33 37.50 -6.13
N LYS A 603 -26.22 38.11 -6.56
CA LYS A 603 -24.99 37.34 -6.87
C LYS A 603 -24.39 36.72 -5.61
N SER A 604 -24.06 35.44 -5.69
CA SER A 604 -23.48 34.65 -4.62
C SER A 604 -22.35 33.78 -5.18
N TYR A 605 -21.31 33.54 -4.38
CA TYR A 605 -20.38 32.45 -4.70
C TYR A 605 -20.94 31.08 -4.31
N GLY A 606 -22.04 31.01 -3.55
CA GLY A 606 -22.58 29.77 -3.02
C GLY A 606 -22.09 29.47 -1.61
N ILE A 607 -22.90 28.74 -0.85
CA ILE A 607 -22.65 28.42 0.56
C ILE A 607 -21.42 27.54 0.77
N TRP A 608 -20.92 26.82 -0.24
CA TRP A 608 -19.76 25.94 -0.09
C TRP A 608 -18.46 26.53 -0.65
N MET A 609 -18.47 27.80 -1.07
CA MET A 609 -17.26 28.46 -1.56
C MET A 609 -16.20 28.55 -0.45
N PRO A 610 -14.98 28.03 -0.68
CA PRO A 610 -13.85 28.26 0.21
C PRO A 610 -13.43 29.74 0.13
N LYS A 611 -13.51 30.44 1.26
CA LYS A 611 -13.09 31.85 1.40
C LYS A 611 -12.00 31.93 2.48
N LYS A 612 -10.80 32.41 2.12
CA LYS A 612 -9.70 32.59 3.08
C LYS A 612 -9.98 33.72 4.07
N CYS A 613 -10.50 34.83 3.58
CA CYS A 613 -10.88 36.01 4.32
C CYS A 613 -12.12 36.65 3.67
N ASP A 614 -12.78 37.54 4.40
CA ASP A 614 -13.93 38.30 3.88
C ASP A 614 -13.44 39.43 2.97
N ILE A 615 -12.38 40.14 3.40
CA ILE A 615 -11.84 41.32 2.72
C ILE A 615 -10.31 41.26 2.53
N TYR A 616 -9.85 41.72 1.37
CA TYR A 616 -8.42 41.93 1.09
C TYR A 616 -8.06 43.42 1.11
N VAL A 617 -7.10 43.81 1.93
CA VAL A 617 -6.61 45.18 2.04
C VAL A 617 -5.38 45.37 1.15
N ALA A 618 -5.50 46.29 0.20
CA ALA A 618 -4.49 46.57 -0.80
C ALA A 618 -4.31 48.07 -1.00
N SER A 619 -3.28 48.43 -1.75
CA SER A 619 -2.99 49.80 -2.13
C SER A 619 -2.37 49.82 -3.52
N LEU A 620 -2.72 50.81 -4.34
CA LEU A 620 -2.14 50.95 -5.68
C LEU A 620 -1.07 52.04 -5.63
N GLY A 621 0.16 51.70 -6.02
CA GLY A 621 1.32 52.60 -5.90
C GLY A 621 2.03 52.56 -4.54
N LYS A 622 2.91 53.54 -4.29
CA LYS A 622 3.69 53.66 -3.05
C LYS A 622 2.83 54.20 -1.90
N VAL A 623 2.02 53.34 -1.30
CA VAL A 623 1.37 53.60 -0.02
C VAL A 623 2.18 52.92 1.07
N GLN A 624 2.42 53.63 2.19
CA GLN A 624 3.17 53.07 3.31
C GLN A 624 2.45 51.85 3.89
N LEU A 625 3.20 50.75 4.07
CA LEU A 625 2.74 49.53 4.73
C LEU A 625 2.02 49.80 6.07
N ALA A 626 2.44 50.86 6.78
CA ALA A 626 1.82 51.31 8.03
C ALA A 626 0.29 51.56 7.88
N GLU A 627 -0.15 52.23 6.81
CA GLU A 627 -1.58 52.52 6.61
C GLU A 627 -2.40 51.22 6.38
N ARG A 628 -1.84 50.25 5.64
CA ARG A 628 -2.46 48.92 5.46
C ARG A 628 -2.58 48.20 6.80
N LEU A 629 -1.51 48.20 7.60
CA LEU A 629 -1.49 47.56 8.91
C LEU A 629 -2.51 48.15 9.88
N GLU A 630 -2.69 49.47 9.88
CA GLU A 630 -3.69 50.10 10.74
C GLU A 630 -5.12 49.71 10.38
N VAL A 631 -5.46 49.72 9.08
CA VAL A 631 -6.80 49.33 8.60
C VAL A 631 -7.06 47.86 8.90
N VAL A 632 -6.09 46.98 8.64
CA VAL A 632 -6.22 45.55 8.94
C VAL A 632 -6.38 45.30 10.44
N ARG A 633 -5.61 46.00 11.29
CA ARG A 633 -5.77 45.95 12.75
C ARG A 633 -7.19 46.35 13.17
N GLU A 634 -7.73 47.42 12.59
CA GLU A 634 -9.11 47.87 12.87
C GLU A 634 -10.14 46.81 12.47
N LEU A 635 -10.00 46.21 11.28
CA LEU A 635 -10.87 45.13 10.81
C LEU A 635 -10.81 43.91 11.74
N TRP A 636 -9.60 43.47 12.13
CA TRP A 636 -9.43 42.35 13.06
C TRP A 636 -10.02 42.65 14.44
N SER A 637 -9.87 43.88 14.96
CA SER A 637 -10.47 44.29 16.25
C SER A 637 -12.01 44.24 16.24
N HIS A 638 -12.63 44.27 15.06
CA HIS A 638 -14.08 44.11 14.85
C HIS A 638 -14.48 42.69 14.39
N ASN A 639 -13.58 41.70 14.54
CA ASN A 639 -13.81 40.31 14.15
C ASN A 639 -14.14 40.11 12.65
N ILE A 640 -13.65 41.00 11.79
CA ILE A 640 -13.73 40.87 10.34
C ILE A 640 -12.50 40.10 9.86
N LYS A 641 -12.69 39.02 9.09
CA LYS A 641 -11.56 38.25 8.55
C LYS A 641 -10.94 39.06 7.41
N ALA A 642 -9.80 39.68 7.68
CA ALA A 642 -9.06 40.47 6.70
C ALA A 642 -7.69 39.87 6.41
N ASP A 643 -7.28 39.92 5.15
CA ASP A 643 -5.90 39.66 4.70
C ASP A 643 -5.38 40.89 3.96
N PHE A 644 -4.08 41.00 3.76
CA PHE A 644 -3.50 42.21 3.18
C PHE A 644 -2.22 41.98 2.37
N MET A 645 -1.94 42.96 1.53
CA MET A 645 -0.77 42.96 0.66
C MET A 645 0.49 43.34 1.42
N TYR A 646 1.49 42.44 1.44
CA TYR A 646 2.79 42.70 2.06
C TYR A 646 3.65 43.69 1.27
N GLU A 647 3.76 43.48 -0.04
CA GLU A 647 4.60 44.29 -0.93
C GLU A 647 3.90 45.59 -1.35
N ASP A 648 4.67 46.55 -1.86
CA ASP A 648 4.10 47.75 -2.46
C ASP A 648 3.50 47.42 -3.83
N GLY A 649 2.27 47.89 -4.08
CA GLY A 649 1.49 47.56 -5.27
C GLY A 649 1.94 48.29 -6.53
N THR A 650 3.25 48.43 -6.76
CA THR A 650 3.83 49.20 -7.88
C THR A 650 3.59 48.56 -9.25
N TYR A 651 3.39 47.24 -9.31
CA TYR A 651 3.15 46.49 -10.55
C TYR A 651 1.75 45.86 -10.63
N LEU A 652 0.89 46.10 -9.63
CA LEU A 652 -0.44 45.51 -9.54
C LEU A 652 -1.48 46.45 -10.15
N THR A 653 -2.25 45.96 -11.10
CA THR A 653 -3.45 46.66 -11.59
C THR A 653 -4.68 46.29 -10.76
N PRO A 654 -5.71 47.16 -10.66
CA PRO A 654 -6.98 46.82 -10.03
C PRO A 654 -7.59 45.52 -10.59
N GLU A 655 -7.45 45.27 -11.89
CA GLU A 655 -7.99 44.09 -12.57
C GLU A 655 -7.27 42.80 -12.13
N MET A 656 -5.94 42.83 -12.03
CA MET A 656 -5.16 41.69 -11.51
C MET A 656 -5.54 41.38 -10.07
N LEU A 657 -5.75 42.42 -9.26
CA LEU A 657 -6.12 42.26 -7.86
C LEU A 657 -7.54 41.68 -7.69
N ILE A 658 -8.49 42.13 -8.52
CA ILE A 658 -9.85 41.56 -8.59
C ILE A 658 -9.80 40.10 -9.06
N HIS A 659 -8.97 39.79 -10.07
CA HIS A 659 -8.81 38.43 -10.57
C HIS A 659 -8.28 37.50 -9.47
N ASN A 660 -7.24 37.91 -8.75
CA ASN A 660 -6.68 37.15 -7.63
C ASN A 660 -7.71 36.92 -6.51
N CYS A 661 -8.43 37.98 -6.10
CA CYS A 661 -9.47 37.88 -5.07
C CYS A 661 -10.62 36.97 -5.51
N ARG A 662 -11.04 37.03 -6.77
CA ARG A 662 -12.07 36.17 -7.34
C ARG A 662 -11.65 34.69 -7.32
N HIS A 663 -10.40 34.39 -7.67
CA HIS A 663 -9.87 33.03 -7.59
C HIS A 663 -9.85 32.51 -6.15
N GLN A 664 -9.59 33.38 -5.16
CA GLN A 664 -9.55 33.03 -3.74
C GLN A 664 -10.92 33.10 -3.04
N GLY A 665 -12.00 33.41 -3.76
CA GLY A 665 -13.35 33.54 -3.20
C GLY A 665 -13.53 34.74 -2.25
N ILE A 666 -12.63 35.73 -2.32
CA ILE A 666 -12.69 36.94 -1.49
C ILE A 666 -13.71 37.90 -2.10
N ASN A 667 -14.64 38.36 -1.27
CA ASN A 667 -15.80 39.16 -1.71
C ASN A 667 -15.51 40.65 -1.80
N TRP A 668 -14.72 41.19 -0.85
CA TRP A 668 -14.46 42.62 -0.77
C TRP A 668 -12.97 42.93 -0.87
N ILE A 669 -12.68 44.10 -1.40
CA ILE A 669 -11.33 44.64 -1.51
C ILE A 669 -11.35 46.06 -0.96
N ALA A 670 -10.50 46.38 0.01
CA ALA A 670 -10.24 47.74 0.46
C ALA A 670 -8.98 48.27 -0.22
N ILE A 671 -9.12 49.30 -1.05
CA ILE A 671 -8.01 49.96 -1.75
C ILE A 671 -7.72 51.29 -1.06
N LEU A 672 -6.54 51.39 -0.45
CA LEU A 672 -6.00 52.63 0.11
C LEU A 672 -5.38 53.48 -0.99
N ARG A 673 -5.72 54.77 -1.01
CA ARG A 673 -5.14 55.76 -1.94
C ARG A 673 -4.22 56.71 -1.16
N HIS A 674 -3.03 56.94 -1.68
CA HIS A 674 -2.17 58.00 -1.16
C HIS A 674 -2.75 59.36 -1.53
N LYS A 675 -2.84 60.30 -0.58
CA LYS A 675 -3.02 61.71 -0.91
C LYS A 675 -1.69 62.22 -1.46
N SER A 676 -1.71 62.76 -2.69
CA SER A 676 -0.59 63.53 -3.23
C SER A 676 -0.13 64.59 -2.23
N GLN A 677 1.19 64.75 -2.09
CA GLN A 677 1.85 65.67 -1.15
C GLN A 677 1.45 67.16 -1.29
N ASP A 678 0.61 67.53 -2.25
CA ASP A 678 0.24 68.93 -2.55
C ASP A 678 -0.75 69.56 -1.56
N HIS A 679 -1.31 68.82 -0.59
CA HIS A 679 -2.29 69.34 0.37
C HIS A 679 -1.79 69.53 1.81
N TYR A 680 -0.49 69.36 2.09
CA TYR A 680 0.05 69.58 3.44
C TYR A 680 0.03 71.06 3.91
N ASN A 681 -0.29 72.00 3.03
CA ASN A 681 -0.46 73.41 3.39
C ASN A 681 -1.94 73.83 3.43
N LYS A 682 -2.73 73.25 4.33
CA LYS A 682 -3.82 73.97 5.03
C LYS A 682 -4.41 73.14 6.16
N SER A 683 -4.39 73.74 7.35
CA SER A 683 -5.10 73.39 8.58
C SER A 683 -4.51 72.25 9.41
N GLY A 684 -3.94 72.64 10.56
CA GLY A 684 -3.65 71.75 11.67
C GLY A 684 -4.92 71.25 12.37
N ASN A 685 -4.70 70.24 13.21
CA ASN A 685 -5.64 69.64 14.17
C ASN A 685 -6.83 68.85 13.61
N SER A 686 -6.54 67.71 12.97
CA SER A 686 -7.31 66.46 13.16
C SER A 686 -6.63 65.32 12.39
N ARG A 687 -5.89 64.44 13.10
CA ARG A 687 -5.22 63.28 12.48
C ARG A 687 -6.18 62.17 12.00
N ASP A 688 -7.49 62.30 12.25
CA ASP A 688 -8.45 61.20 12.08
C ASP A 688 -9.54 61.38 10.99
N SER A 689 -9.75 62.57 10.44
CA SER A 689 -11.04 62.91 9.80
C SER A 689 -11.05 63.00 8.27
N GLY A 690 -10.23 62.24 7.54
CA GLY A 690 -10.29 62.35 6.07
C GLY A 690 -9.58 61.33 5.21
N ILE A 691 -9.34 60.11 5.69
CA ILE A 691 -8.90 59.01 4.83
C ILE A 691 -10.15 58.23 4.42
N SER A 692 -10.61 58.41 3.18
CA SER A 692 -11.62 57.54 2.59
C SER A 692 -10.94 56.27 2.05
N VAL A 693 -11.54 55.13 2.33
CA VAL A 693 -11.10 53.82 1.84
C VAL A 693 -12.03 53.42 0.71
N LYS A 694 -11.46 53.06 -0.44
CA LYS A 694 -12.26 52.62 -1.58
C LYS A 694 -12.56 51.13 -1.44
N VAL A 695 -13.83 50.80 -1.21
CA VAL A 695 -14.28 49.42 -1.01
C VAL A 695 -14.91 48.92 -2.31
N LYS A 696 -14.39 47.82 -2.84
CA LYS A 696 -14.88 47.18 -4.07
C LYS A 696 -15.45 45.80 -3.77
N ASN A 697 -16.67 45.54 -4.25
CA ASN A 697 -17.29 44.23 -4.20
C ASN A 697 -16.96 43.45 -5.49
N VAL A 698 -16.29 42.31 -5.35
CA VAL A 698 -15.80 41.48 -6.46
C VAL A 698 -16.94 40.82 -7.24
N LEU A 699 -18.01 40.42 -6.54
CA LEU A 699 -19.18 39.74 -7.11
C LEU A 699 -20.09 40.69 -7.86
N ARG A 700 -20.54 41.75 -7.17
CA ARG A 700 -21.47 42.75 -7.70
C ARG A 700 -20.80 43.73 -8.65
N LYS A 701 -19.46 43.76 -8.68
CA LYS A 701 -18.64 44.73 -9.43
C LYS A 701 -18.93 46.18 -9.07
N THR A 702 -19.49 46.42 -7.88
CA THR A 702 -19.76 47.75 -7.34
C THR A 702 -18.54 48.27 -6.57
N GLU A 703 -18.43 49.59 -6.50
CA GLU A 703 -17.32 50.26 -5.83
C GLU A 703 -17.83 51.53 -5.15
N ILE A 704 -17.48 51.69 -3.88
CA ILE A 704 -17.90 52.83 -3.06
C ILE A 704 -16.72 53.38 -2.27
N GLU A 705 -16.75 54.67 -1.93
CA GLU A 705 -15.80 55.27 -1.01
C GLU A 705 -16.43 55.37 0.37
N VAL A 706 -15.78 54.77 1.37
CA VAL A 706 -16.27 54.70 2.74
C VAL A 706 -15.29 55.46 3.64
N PRO A 707 -15.76 56.38 4.50
CA PRO A 707 -14.92 56.98 5.53
C PRO A 707 -14.30 55.89 6.41
N ARG A 708 -13.02 55.97 6.73
CA ARG A 708 -12.34 54.97 7.57
C ARG A 708 -13.06 54.70 8.90
N SER A 709 -13.64 55.72 9.52
CA SER A 709 -14.43 55.61 10.76
C SER A 709 -15.67 54.72 10.64
N GLU A 710 -16.23 54.58 9.43
CA GLU A 710 -17.45 53.82 9.16
C GLU A 710 -17.16 52.47 8.48
N LEU A 711 -15.90 52.22 8.09
CA LEU A 711 -15.51 51.05 7.30
C LEU A 711 -15.90 49.73 7.95
N CYS A 712 -15.61 49.55 9.25
CA CYS A 712 -15.92 48.32 9.97
C CYS A 712 -17.43 48.08 10.08
N MET A 713 -18.22 49.14 10.34
CA MET A 713 -19.68 49.05 10.43
C MET A 713 -20.29 48.70 9.08
N TYR A 714 -19.85 49.38 8.02
CA TYR A 714 -20.29 49.12 6.66
C TYR A 714 -20.02 47.66 6.25
N LEU A 715 -18.77 47.20 6.42
CA LEU A 715 -18.38 45.85 6.03
C LEU A 715 -19.11 44.77 6.85
N SER A 716 -19.34 45.00 8.15
CA SER A 716 -20.08 44.06 8.98
C SER A 716 -21.51 43.85 8.45
N SER A 717 -22.19 44.93 8.07
CA SER A 717 -23.53 44.86 7.46
C SER A 717 -23.50 44.12 6.12
N GLU A 718 -22.59 44.46 5.22
CA GLU A 718 -22.48 43.81 3.90
C GLU A 718 -22.13 42.32 4.00
N ILE A 719 -21.23 41.95 4.92
CA ILE A 719 -20.85 40.56 5.17
C ILE A 719 -22.07 39.77 5.64
N GLN A 720 -22.84 40.31 6.59
CA GLN A 720 -24.03 39.66 7.10
C GLN A 720 -25.12 39.51 6.03
N ASP A 721 -25.30 40.52 5.19
CA ASP A 721 -26.25 40.50 4.08
C ASP A 721 -25.87 39.45 3.05
N GLN A 722 -24.59 39.39 2.68
CA GLN A 722 -24.10 38.39 1.74
C GLN A 722 -24.19 36.97 2.31
N MET A 723 -23.97 36.78 3.62
CA MET A 723 -24.19 35.48 4.27
C MET A 723 -25.65 35.03 4.15
N ARG A 724 -26.61 35.95 4.32
CA ARG A 724 -28.04 35.66 4.12
C ARG A 724 -28.34 35.28 2.67
N ILE A 725 -27.78 35.99 1.70
CA ILE A 725 -27.94 35.69 0.26
C ILE A 725 -27.34 34.32 -0.08
N ASP A 726 -26.15 34.01 0.42
CA ASP A 726 -25.47 32.73 0.20
C ASP A 726 -26.30 31.55 0.76
N GLN A 727 -26.95 31.73 1.93
CA GLN A 727 -27.86 30.74 2.52
C GLN A 727 -29.14 30.53 1.70
N VAL A 728 -29.82 31.61 1.29
CA VAL A 728 -31.06 31.53 0.50
C VAL A 728 -30.80 30.93 -0.88
N SER A 729 -29.67 31.29 -1.51
CA SER A 729 -29.26 30.74 -2.80
C SER A 729 -28.95 29.25 -2.72
N GLY A 730 -28.34 28.79 -1.63
CA GLY A 730 -28.15 27.37 -1.33
C GLY A 730 -29.47 26.62 -1.15
N ALA A 731 -30.40 27.16 -0.36
CA ALA A 731 -31.69 26.53 -0.07
C ALA A 731 -32.60 26.39 -1.31
N ARG A 732 -32.58 27.37 -2.23
CA ARG A 732 -33.34 27.32 -3.50
C ARG A 732 -32.86 26.18 -4.41
N MET A 733 -31.56 25.89 -4.47
CA MET A 733 -31.05 24.75 -5.25
C MET A 733 -31.32 23.39 -4.59
N HIS A 734 -31.24 23.30 -3.26
CA HIS A 734 -31.64 22.08 -2.54
C HIS A 734 -33.10 21.68 -2.82
N ARG A 735 -34.03 22.66 -2.90
CA ARG A 735 -35.45 22.40 -3.25
C ARG A 735 -35.70 22.08 -4.73
N HIS A 736 -34.92 22.64 -5.65
CA HIS A 736 -35.09 22.35 -7.08
C HIS A 736 -34.68 20.91 -7.44
N HIS A 737 -33.78 20.29 -6.68
CA HIS A 737 -33.48 18.86 -6.81
C HIS A 737 -34.54 17.94 -6.18
N SER A 738 -35.32 18.41 -5.21
CA SER A 738 -36.40 17.62 -4.59
C SER A 738 -37.76 17.73 -5.29
N ILE A 739 -38.03 18.84 -6.00
CA ILE A 739 -39.35 19.13 -6.62
C ILE A 739 -39.43 18.73 -8.10
N SER A 740 -38.31 18.58 -8.80
CA SER A 740 -38.31 18.25 -10.24
C SER A 740 -38.75 16.81 -10.59
N GLN A 741 -39.14 15.99 -9.60
CA GLN A 741 -39.54 14.59 -9.80
C GLN A 741 -41.04 14.31 -9.66
N SER A 742 -41.88 15.26 -9.18
CA SER A 742 -43.32 15.00 -9.04
C SER A 742 -44.16 15.27 -10.30
N ASP A 743 -43.66 16.05 -11.27
CA ASP A 743 -44.45 16.51 -12.42
C ASP A 743 -44.20 15.77 -13.75
N GLN A 744 -43.40 14.69 -13.77
CA GLN A 744 -43.10 13.95 -15.02
C GLN A 744 -43.90 12.65 -15.23
N LEU A 745 -44.93 12.38 -14.43
CA LEU A 745 -45.74 11.15 -14.54
C LEU A 745 -46.97 11.24 -15.45
N LEU A 746 -47.20 12.35 -16.16
CA LEU A 746 -48.37 12.50 -17.05
C LEU A 746 -48.03 13.17 -18.37
N SER A 747 -47.33 12.46 -19.25
CA SER A 747 -47.60 12.44 -20.69
C SER A 747 -46.70 11.41 -21.37
N SER A 748 -47.25 10.21 -21.56
CA SER A 748 -46.73 9.24 -22.51
C SER A 748 -46.99 9.73 -23.92
N ASP A 749 -45.94 9.95 -24.71
CA ASP A 749 -45.97 9.65 -26.15
C ASP A 749 -44.56 9.39 -26.68
N PHE A 750 -44.45 8.27 -27.39
CA PHE A 750 -43.29 7.71 -28.07
C PHE A 750 -42.87 8.56 -29.28
N ILE A 751 -41.59 8.98 -29.38
CA ILE A 751 -40.86 9.17 -30.66
C ILE A 751 -39.35 8.86 -30.41
N PRO A 752 -38.65 8.12 -31.31
CA PRO A 752 -37.37 7.47 -31.00
C PRO A 752 -36.19 8.45 -30.90
N ALA A 753 -35.20 8.03 -30.11
CA ALA A 753 -33.94 8.72 -29.88
C ALA A 753 -33.13 8.89 -31.17
N ASN A 754 -33.27 10.05 -31.80
CA ASN A 754 -32.25 10.61 -32.66
C ASN A 754 -31.29 11.42 -31.80
N GLN A 755 -30.05 10.96 -31.76
CA GLN A 755 -28.89 11.70 -31.25
C GLN A 755 -28.71 12.96 -32.10
N SER A 756 -29.04 14.13 -31.54
CA SER A 756 -28.60 15.42 -32.05
C SER A 756 -27.82 16.15 -30.95
N THR A 757 -26.51 16.06 -31.09
CA THR A 757 -25.49 16.90 -30.48
C THR A 757 -25.80 18.39 -30.69
N SER A 758 -25.86 19.18 -29.62
CA SER A 758 -25.59 20.62 -29.68
C SER A 758 -24.94 21.15 -28.38
N THR A 759 -23.61 21.30 -28.49
CA THR A 759 -22.84 22.49 -28.13
C THR A 759 -22.87 23.00 -26.69
N GLU A 760 -22.08 22.35 -25.83
CA GLU A 760 -21.38 23.05 -24.74
C GLU A 760 -20.25 23.91 -25.33
N SER A 761 -20.41 25.22 -25.22
CA SER A 761 -19.42 26.22 -25.59
C SER A 761 -18.23 26.21 -24.63
N SER A 762 -17.09 25.71 -25.13
CA SER A 762 -15.76 26.31 -25.01
C SER A 762 -15.41 26.99 -23.67
N ALA A 763 -15.09 26.20 -22.64
CA ALA A 763 -14.35 26.68 -21.47
C ALA A 763 -12.84 26.54 -21.72
N HIS A 764 -12.21 27.69 -22.02
CA HIS A 764 -10.78 28.01 -22.06
C HIS A 764 -9.75 26.94 -21.58
N TYR A 765 -9.10 26.25 -22.51
CA TYR A 765 -7.80 25.57 -22.31
C TYR A 765 -6.62 26.44 -22.79
N SER A 766 -6.64 27.73 -22.44
CA SER A 766 -5.58 28.69 -22.77
C SER A 766 -4.35 28.62 -21.86
N ASN A 767 -4.21 27.59 -21.02
CA ASN A 767 -3.17 27.50 -19.98
C ASN A 767 -2.06 26.48 -20.26
N LEU A 768 -2.05 25.79 -21.41
CA LEU A 768 -0.91 24.94 -21.78
C LEU A 768 0.28 25.84 -22.18
N PRO A 769 1.44 25.76 -21.52
CA PRO A 769 2.60 26.56 -21.90
C PRO A 769 3.12 26.11 -23.28
N VAL A 770 2.99 26.95 -24.30
CA VAL A 770 3.53 26.70 -25.65
C VAL A 770 4.90 27.35 -25.80
N THR A 771 5.94 26.53 -25.90
CA THR A 771 7.30 26.98 -26.20
C THR A 771 7.56 26.87 -27.70
N ILE A 772 7.80 28.01 -28.38
CA ILE A 772 8.17 28.01 -29.80
C ILE A 772 9.69 27.93 -29.93
N VAL A 773 10.16 26.89 -30.62
CA VAL A 773 11.57 26.71 -30.99
C VAL A 773 11.72 27.01 -32.49
N SER A 774 12.56 28.00 -32.85
CA SER A 774 12.80 28.40 -34.25
C SER A 774 14.15 27.89 -34.74
N LEU A 775 14.19 27.34 -35.95
CA LEU A 775 15.42 26.88 -36.62
C LEU A 775 16.35 28.02 -37.07
N GLN A 776 15.84 29.25 -37.21
CA GLN A 776 16.65 30.42 -37.58
C GLN A 776 17.03 31.22 -36.32
N SER A 777 18.29 31.10 -35.91
CA SER A 777 18.81 31.62 -34.63
C SER A 777 18.91 33.15 -34.53
N ASN A 778 18.73 33.92 -35.62
CA ASN A 778 19.02 35.37 -35.62
C ASN A 778 17.91 36.29 -36.17
N LYS A 779 16.66 35.83 -36.32
CA LYS A 779 15.52 36.73 -36.64
C LYS A 779 14.42 36.63 -35.59
N LYS A 780 14.18 37.75 -34.87
CA LYS A 780 13.03 37.87 -33.96
C LYS A 780 11.74 37.70 -34.77
N MET A 781 10.99 36.63 -34.49
CA MET A 781 9.69 36.37 -35.11
C MET A 781 8.71 37.50 -34.74
N LYS A 782 7.97 38.03 -35.71
CA LYS A 782 6.98 39.10 -35.45
C LYS A 782 5.92 38.60 -34.47
N HIS A 783 5.51 39.44 -33.51
CA HIS A 783 4.54 39.07 -32.46
C HIS A 783 3.26 38.42 -33.01
N LYS A 784 2.73 38.95 -34.13
CA LYS A 784 1.53 38.41 -34.79
C LYS A 784 1.72 36.98 -35.32
N GLN A 785 2.93 36.66 -35.81
CA GLN A 785 3.26 35.32 -36.32
C GLN A 785 3.51 34.33 -35.16
N LYS A 786 4.13 34.81 -34.07
CA LYS A 786 4.28 34.05 -32.82
C LYS A 786 2.91 33.69 -32.22
N GLN A 787 2.00 34.65 -32.15
CA GLN A 787 0.65 34.44 -31.63
C GLN A 787 -0.14 33.44 -32.48
N LEU A 788 -0.08 33.58 -33.81
CA LEU A 788 -0.74 32.65 -34.73
C LEU A 788 -0.29 31.19 -34.55
N LEU A 789 0.99 30.97 -34.28
CA LEU A 789 1.53 29.63 -34.01
C LEU A 789 1.05 29.08 -32.66
N ILE A 790 0.98 29.92 -31.63
CA ILE A 790 0.44 29.57 -30.31
C ILE A 790 -1.04 29.18 -30.45
N ASP A 791 -1.82 30.00 -31.14
CA ASP A 791 -3.25 29.76 -31.34
C ASP A 791 -3.49 28.46 -32.13
N LYS A 792 -2.68 28.19 -33.17
CA LYS A 792 -2.75 26.94 -33.95
C LYS A 792 -2.36 25.72 -33.10
N ALA A 793 -1.36 25.84 -32.23
CA ALA A 793 -0.96 24.78 -31.32
C ALA A 793 -2.06 24.46 -30.31
N HIS A 794 -2.65 25.48 -29.69
CA HIS A 794 -3.79 25.30 -28.78
C HIS A 794 -4.98 24.65 -29.49
N LEU A 795 -5.35 25.11 -30.67
CA LEU A 795 -6.48 24.53 -31.41
C LEU A 795 -6.30 23.03 -31.67
N ASN A 796 -5.12 22.62 -32.15
CA ASN A 796 -4.85 21.24 -32.47
C ASN A 796 -4.80 20.35 -31.21
N ILE A 797 -4.07 20.79 -30.18
CA ILE A 797 -3.95 20.02 -28.92
C ILE A 797 -5.29 19.93 -28.18
N ASN A 798 -6.09 21.00 -28.17
CA ASN A 798 -7.41 20.96 -27.54
C ASN A 798 -8.34 19.98 -28.24
N THR A 799 -8.26 19.88 -29.58
CA THR A 799 -9.02 18.86 -30.34
C THR A 799 -8.67 17.44 -29.89
N ILE A 800 -7.37 17.16 -29.68
CA ILE A 800 -6.91 15.86 -29.18
C ILE A 800 -7.38 15.62 -27.74
N ILE A 801 -7.31 16.64 -26.88
CA ILE A 801 -7.75 16.55 -25.49
C ILE A 801 -9.26 16.30 -25.40
N ASP A 802 -10.06 16.95 -26.23
CA ASP A 802 -11.51 16.78 -26.26
C ASP A 802 -11.90 15.38 -26.77
N ASP A 803 -11.18 14.84 -27.76
CA ASP A 803 -11.32 13.44 -28.19
C ASP A 803 -11.01 12.47 -27.03
N ILE A 804 -9.95 12.73 -26.24
CA ILE A 804 -9.60 11.91 -25.07
C ILE A 804 -10.66 12.01 -23.97
N LYS A 805 -11.17 13.21 -23.68
CA LYS A 805 -12.17 13.45 -22.61
C LYS A 805 -13.54 12.89 -22.92
N SER A 806 -13.93 12.86 -24.20
CA SER A 806 -15.18 12.25 -24.64
C SER A 806 -15.18 10.72 -24.56
N GLY A 807 -14.05 10.11 -24.17
CA GLY A 807 -13.92 8.65 -24.10
C GLY A 807 -13.84 7.98 -25.47
N ASN A 808 -13.64 8.77 -26.53
CA ASN A 808 -13.69 8.33 -27.93
C ASN A 808 -12.31 7.89 -28.47
N VAL A 809 -11.35 7.60 -27.57
CA VAL A 809 -10.00 7.14 -27.90
C VAL A 809 -9.79 5.75 -27.26
N PRO A 810 -9.90 4.66 -28.04
CA PRO A 810 -9.71 3.31 -27.52
C PRO A 810 -8.24 3.05 -27.17
N ILE A 811 -8.01 2.05 -26.32
CA ILE A 811 -6.67 1.60 -25.92
C ILE A 811 -6.43 0.18 -26.48
N MET A 812 -5.31 -0.01 -27.16
CA MET A 812 -4.82 -1.28 -27.66
C MET A 812 -3.56 -1.70 -26.90
N ALA A 813 -3.66 -2.77 -26.11
CA ALA A 813 -2.50 -3.40 -25.47
C ALA A 813 -1.88 -4.42 -26.43
N LEU A 814 -0.58 -4.27 -26.71
CA LEU A 814 0.13 -5.00 -27.76
C LEU A 814 1.37 -5.72 -27.22
N ASP A 815 1.62 -6.93 -27.73
CA ASP A 815 2.84 -7.71 -27.45
C ASP A 815 4.05 -7.34 -28.34
N ILE A 816 4.37 -6.06 -28.44
CA ILE A 816 5.51 -5.55 -29.22
C ILE A 816 6.42 -4.69 -28.35
N ASN A 817 7.71 -4.61 -28.68
CA ASN A 817 8.63 -3.73 -27.95
C ASN A 817 8.43 -2.25 -28.34
N LYS A 818 8.99 -1.36 -27.54
CA LYS A 818 8.93 0.10 -27.67
C LYS A 818 9.45 0.61 -29.03
N GLU A 819 10.47 -0.04 -29.61
CA GLU A 819 11.02 0.35 -30.90
C GLU A 819 10.04 0.08 -32.05
N LEU A 820 9.40 -1.09 -32.04
CA LEU A 820 8.36 -1.46 -33.01
C LEU A 820 7.11 -0.59 -32.86
N LEU A 821 6.72 -0.27 -31.62
CA LEU A 821 5.57 0.60 -31.34
C LEU A 821 5.80 2.03 -31.89
N LYS A 822 7.02 2.57 -31.77
CA LYS A 822 7.41 3.86 -32.40
C LYS A 822 7.45 3.81 -33.93
N LYS A 823 7.90 2.69 -34.52
CA LYS A 823 7.85 2.51 -35.98
C LYS A 823 6.42 2.44 -36.49
N LEU A 824 5.56 1.73 -35.77
CA LEU A 824 4.13 1.64 -36.07
C LEU A 824 3.46 3.01 -35.95
N SER A 825 3.82 3.84 -34.96
CA SER A 825 3.22 5.18 -34.81
C SER A 825 3.59 6.18 -35.89
N ASN A 826 4.73 5.98 -36.54
CA ASN A 826 5.18 6.80 -37.66
C ASN A 826 4.73 6.23 -39.01
N CYS A 827 3.96 5.15 -39.01
CA CYS A 827 3.46 4.50 -40.21
C CYS A 827 2.00 4.89 -40.46
N TYR A 828 1.69 5.22 -41.70
CA TYR A 828 0.31 5.41 -42.13
C TYR A 828 -0.29 4.06 -42.49
N VAL A 829 -0.98 3.45 -41.52
CA VAL A 829 -1.45 2.07 -41.58
C VAL A 829 -2.51 1.85 -42.69
N LEU A 830 -3.12 2.92 -43.21
CA LEU A 830 -4.06 2.85 -44.32
C LEU A 830 -3.38 2.67 -45.68
N GLU A 831 -2.13 3.10 -45.83
CA GLU A 831 -1.36 2.99 -47.07
C GLU A 831 -0.51 1.71 -47.08
N ASP A 832 -0.68 0.88 -48.11
CA ASP A 832 0.00 -0.42 -48.20
C ASP A 832 1.52 -0.30 -48.27
N ASP A 833 2.04 0.70 -49.01
CA ASP A 833 3.48 0.92 -49.16
C ASP A 833 4.15 1.41 -47.87
N SER A 834 3.44 2.21 -47.07
CA SER A 834 3.91 2.69 -45.77
C SER A 834 4.00 1.55 -44.76
N PHE A 835 2.97 0.68 -44.73
CA PHE A 835 2.94 -0.46 -43.83
C PHE A 835 3.92 -1.56 -44.23
N LYS A 836 4.18 -1.74 -45.53
CA LYS A 836 5.17 -2.69 -46.03
C LYS A 836 6.57 -2.43 -45.47
N LYS A 837 6.97 -1.17 -45.33
CA LYS A 837 8.25 -0.78 -44.69
C LYS A 837 8.35 -1.22 -43.23
N VAL A 838 7.22 -1.26 -42.50
CA VAL A 838 7.17 -1.75 -41.12
C VAL A 838 7.26 -3.28 -41.11
N LEU A 839 6.51 -3.97 -41.99
CA LEU A 839 6.55 -5.44 -42.13
C LEU A 839 7.93 -5.97 -42.54
N ASP A 840 8.65 -5.24 -43.38
CA ASP A 840 10.01 -5.60 -43.83
C ASP A 840 11.04 -5.45 -42.71
N ALA A 841 10.77 -4.57 -41.74
CA ALA A 841 11.63 -4.34 -40.57
C ALA A 841 11.32 -5.28 -39.38
N VAL A 842 10.36 -6.20 -39.53
CA VAL A 842 9.87 -7.10 -38.46
C VAL A 842 10.31 -8.54 -38.77
N PRO A 843 10.76 -9.32 -37.75
CA PRO A 843 11.06 -10.75 -37.92
C PRO A 843 9.87 -11.57 -38.45
N ALA A 844 10.13 -12.63 -39.21
CA ALA A 844 9.09 -13.38 -39.93
C ALA A 844 7.95 -13.90 -39.02
N ASN A 845 8.26 -14.29 -37.78
CA ASN A 845 7.30 -14.77 -36.77
C ASN A 845 6.33 -13.70 -36.25
N TYR A 846 6.62 -12.40 -36.45
CA TYR A 846 5.75 -11.30 -36.02
C TYR A 846 4.92 -10.71 -37.17
N ARG A 847 5.14 -11.11 -38.43
CA ARG A 847 4.45 -10.52 -39.60
C ARG A 847 2.94 -10.72 -39.58
N GLU A 848 2.47 -11.93 -39.24
CA GLU A 848 1.03 -12.20 -39.11
C GLU A 848 0.40 -11.36 -38.01
N TYR A 849 1.06 -11.24 -36.87
CA TYR A 849 0.61 -10.42 -35.75
C TYR A 849 0.55 -8.92 -36.11
N MET A 850 1.53 -8.42 -36.87
CA MET A 850 1.51 -7.05 -37.38
C MET A 850 0.34 -6.80 -38.34
N ILE A 851 0.01 -7.76 -39.21
CA ILE A 851 -1.17 -7.67 -40.09
C ILE A 851 -2.45 -7.61 -39.25
N GLN A 852 -2.57 -8.40 -38.19
CA GLN A 852 -3.70 -8.34 -37.26
C GLN A 852 -3.82 -6.97 -36.57
N ILE A 853 -2.70 -6.41 -36.11
CA ILE A 853 -2.67 -5.06 -35.52
C ILE A 853 -3.18 -4.03 -36.53
N ARG A 854 -2.74 -4.11 -37.78
CA ARG A 854 -3.20 -3.24 -38.88
C ARG A 854 -4.70 -3.37 -39.13
N ASP A 855 -5.25 -4.57 -39.12
CA ASP A 855 -6.67 -4.79 -39.36
C ASP A 855 -7.53 -4.21 -38.22
N VAL A 856 -7.08 -4.35 -36.97
CA VAL A 856 -7.74 -3.74 -35.81
C VAL A 856 -7.66 -2.21 -35.86
N LEU A 857 -6.52 -1.63 -36.27
CA LEU A 857 -6.39 -0.19 -36.48
C LEU A 857 -7.30 0.30 -37.62
N LYS A 858 -7.35 -0.41 -38.75
CA LYS A 858 -8.30 -0.13 -39.84
C LYS A 858 -9.75 -0.20 -39.37
N LYS A 859 -10.07 -1.14 -38.47
CA LYS A 859 -11.40 -1.25 -37.86
C LYS A 859 -11.71 -0.03 -36.99
N HIS A 860 -10.81 0.41 -36.12
CA HIS A 860 -11.02 1.62 -35.32
C HIS A 860 -11.18 2.88 -36.17
N HIS A 861 -10.40 3.02 -37.25
CA HIS A 861 -10.59 4.10 -38.21
C HIS A 861 -11.98 4.07 -38.86
N LYS A 862 -12.45 2.89 -39.28
CA LYS A 862 -13.82 2.70 -39.81
C LYS A 862 -14.93 3.03 -38.80
N HIS A 863 -14.66 2.91 -37.50
CA HIS A 863 -15.61 3.28 -36.43
C HIS A 863 -15.55 4.77 -36.08
N GLY A 864 -14.81 5.58 -36.84
CA GLY A 864 -14.76 7.03 -36.68
C GLY A 864 -13.77 7.51 -35.62
N HIS A 865 -12.90 6.64 -35.11
CA HIS A 865 -11.87 7.04 -34.14
C HIS A 865 -10.72 7.73 -34.86
N LYS A 866 -10.40 8.97 -34.46
CA LYS A 866 -9.27 9.76 -34.98
C LYS A 866 -7.95 9.42 -34.30
N HIS A 867 -8.01 8.94 -33.06
CA HIS A 867 -6.86 8.62 -32.23
C HIS A 867 -7.05 7.25 -31.56
N VAL A 868 -5.94 6.55 -31.29
CA VAL A 868 -5.92 5.26 -30.57
C VAL A 868 -4.69 5.22 -29.66
N TRP A 869 -4.84 4.84 -28.41
CA TRP A 869 -3.69 4.58 -27.53
C TRP A 869 -3.08 3.22 -27.85
N LEU A 870 -1.78 3.19 -28.13
CA LEU A 870 -1.01 1.96 -28.26
C LEU A 870 -0.18 1.77 -27.00
N TYR A 871 -0.35 0.64 -26.33
CA TYR A 871 0.37 0.30 -25.10
C TYR A 871 1.17 -0.99 -25.29
N SER A 872 2.48 -0.92 -25.07
CA SER A 872 3.34 -2.09 -24.98
C SER A 872 3.38 -2.59 -23.55
N HIS A 873 2.92 -3.82 -23.33
CA HIS A 873 3.02 -4.46 -21.99
C HIS A 873 4.40 -5.09 -21.73
N LYS A 874 5.27 -5.20 -22.75
CA LYS A 874 6.65 -5.67 -22.61
C LYS A 874 7.55 -4.61 -21.96
N ASP A 875 7.35 -3.34 -22.34
CA ASP A 875 8.23 -2.23 -21.94
C ASP A 875 7.51 -1.15 -21.11
N ASP A 876 6.25 -1.41 -20.68
CA ASP A 876 5.36 -0.47 -19.99
C ASP A 876 5.35 0.93 -20.66
N TYR A 877 5.14 0.93 -21.97
CA TYR A 877 5.29 2.13 -22.81
C TYR A 877 4.03 2.40 -23.63
N GLY A 878 3.43 3.57 -23.42
CA GLY A 878 2.23 4.04 -24.13
C GLY A 878 2.52 5.18 -25.09
N LEU A 879 1.83 5.20 -26.24
CA LEU A 879 1.89 6.30 -27.21
C LEU A 879 0.56 6.47 -27.93
N LEU A 880 0.20 7.72 -28.24
CA LEU A 880 -1.03 8.04 -28.97
C LEU A 880 -0.79 7.93 -30.48
N TYR A 881 -1.48 6.99 -31.12
CA TYR A 881 -1.54 6.86 -32.57
C TYR A 881 -2.60 7.81 -33.13
N GLN A 882 -2.24 8.62 -34.12
CA GLN A 882 -3.14 9.50 -34.85
C GLN A 882 -3.30 8.97 -36.26
N PHE A 883 -4.54 8.73 -36.70
CA PHE A 883 -4.81 8.55 -38.13
C PHE A 883 -4.65 9.94 -38.76
N GLU A 884 -3.71 10.10 -39.71
CA GLU A 884 -3.51 11.40 -40.36
C GLU A 884 -4.85 11.94 -40.90
N SER A 885 -5.08 13.22 -40.66
CA SER A 885 -6.32 13.96 -40.95
C SER A 885 -6.43 14.39 -42.41
#